data_AF-A0A0Q4Y7H7-F1
#
_entry.id   AF-A0A0Q4Y7H7-F1
#
_cell.length_a   1.000
_cell.length_b   1.000
_cell.length_c   1.000
_cell.angle_alpha   90.00
_cell.angle_beta   90.00
_cell.angle_gamma   90.00
#
_symmetry.space_group_name_H-M   'P 1'
#
loop_
_entity.id
_entity.type
_entity.pdbx_description
1 polymer ?
#
loop_
_entity_poly.entity_id
_entity_poly.type
_entity_poly.pdbx_seq_one_letter_code
_entity_poly.pdbx_strand_id
1 'polypeptide(L)'
;MTKRLGLASKIVLAVVALVVLFVLLFDWNWLRGPMNRYITNKTQREFNSSDLHVKLGWHPVIRLRDVYFANADWAQGGPMARIGTLEFSISLRKLFDGEVLVPRVALDNAELNFEITEEDRRNWVLDEPSETKKESKFSIASLSVTHGKLSFVDRGMPFKLAVAVDTFDPAAAAKADDAKAEPVNQAYTTRYTFDGAYHDARFRGNALTGDVLSFHNSGVKFPLKGELVAGTTRVNVEGTVADAANISGIDVRLKIAGRTLANLYPFLLLPLPASPPYQLAGHLTLDGNRYAMDEIRGLIGKTDVAGEAAYVAREPRPLLTAKLHSKLLNLPDLGPLIGVTTKTTTDARPPTQAQTATQARAQATEGAANGERVLPAGTIQAGERLLPTGKFEGGRFKAIDAEADLRVDRIDAPDFIALEKLHVGLNLTDAVLKLDPFNVNLADGEIVSTLLLDAREPTLKAKVDVEARKLKLAGLVPPSPRLAPSTGSIGARARLAGTGNSIADLAGKADGEIQAVLSQGQLSNLLDAASGLNGGKIITLLMGGDKPIPVRCGAAAFDVKNGQGQSRVFVIDTEETRIEAEGGFDLDKERIDLTFAPKPKNLGILSLRTPVHVFGTFREPDFSLDKKGLALRGGGAVALALINPLAALIPLIETGPGEETDCAKLLASARPAAANAGQPVPKAQPAAPRKSQG
;
A
#
# COMPACT_ATOMS: atom_id res chain seq x y z
N MET A 1 72.08 -40.29 -30.80
CA MET A 1 71.30 -39.19 -30.19
C MET A 1 70.57 -39.56 -28.89
N THR A 2 70.37 -40.85 -28.57
CA THR A 2 69.60 -41.33 -27.40
C THR A 2 70.27 -41.18 -26.02
N LYS A 3 71.62 -41.16 -25.92
CA LYS A 3 72.32 -40.97 -24.62
C LYS A 3 72.28 -39.54 -24.06
N ARG A 4 72.18 -38.50 -24.91
CA ARG A 4 72.11 -37.09 -24.46
C ARG A 4 70.73 -36.72 -23.92
N LEU A 5 69.67 -37.35 -24.42
CA LEU A 5 68.29 -37.16 -23.94
C LEU A 5 68.09 -37.71 -22.52
N GLY A 6 68.75 -38.82 -22.17
CA GLY A 6 68.72 -39.40 -20.83
C GLY A 6 69.51 -38.60 -19.78
N LEU A 7 70.58 -37.89 -20.17
CA LEU A 7 71.32 -37.03 -19.26
C LEU A 7 70.56 -35.71 -19.00
N ALA A 8 70.01 -35.09 -20.04
CA ALA A 8 69.17 -33.90 -19.91
C ALA A 8 67.92 -34.17 -19.04
N SER A 9 67.26 -35.31 -19.26
CA SER A 9 66.11 -35.72 -18.44
C SER A 9 66.48 -35.95 -16.96
N LYS A 10 67.62 -36.59 -16.68
CA LYS A 10 68.13 -36.77 -15.30
C LYS A 10 68.51 -35.46 -14.62
N ILE A 11 69.10 -34.51 -15.36
CA ILE A 11 69.44 -33.18 -14.84
C ILE A 11 68.15 -32.41 -14.55
N VAL A 12 67.16 -32.43 -15.44
CA VAL A 12 65.86 -31.80 -15.20
C VAL A 12 65.17 -32.41 -13.98
N LEU A 13 65.15 -33.74 -13.84
CA LEU A 13 64.59 -34.42 -12.67
C LEU A 13 65.34 -34.08 -11.39
N ALA A 14 66.68 -34.02 -11.42
CA ALA A 14 67.48 -33.62 -10.27
C ALA A 14 67.22 -32.16 -9.88
N VAL A 15 67.16 -31.25 -10.84
CA VAL A 15 66.84 -29.83 -10.61
C VAL A 15 65.42 -29.69 -10.06
N VAL A 16 64.44 -30.38 -10.62
CA VAL A 16 63.06 -30.37 -10.09
C VAL A 16 63.02 -30.93 -8.67
N ALA A 17 63.69 -32.05 -8.40
CA ALA A 17 63.75 -32.63 -7.05
C ALA A 17 64.43 -31.67 -6.05
N LEU A 18 65.48 -30.97 -6.46
CA LEU A 18 66.21 -30.02 -5.63
C LEU A 18 65.38 -28.75 -5.38
N VAL A 19 64.63 -28.28 -6.39
CA VAL A 19 63.66 -27.18 -6.24
C VAL A 19 62.52 -27.59 -5.32
N VAL A 20 61.96 -28.79 -5.47
CA VAL A 20 60.90 -29.31 -4.58
C VAL A 20 61.42 -29.43 -3.15
N LEU A 21 62.63 -29.99 -2.96
CA LEU A 21 63.26 -30.09 -1.65
C LEU A 21 63.52 -28.72 -1.03
N PHE A 22 64.00 -27.76 -1.82
CA PHE A 22 64.19 -26.38 -1.39
C PHE A 22 62.86 -25.76 -0.95
N VAL A 23 61.81 -25.88 -1.76
CA VAL A 23 60.47 -25.34 -1.48
C VAL A 23 59.85 -25.96 -0.22
N LEU A 24 60.11 -27.25 0.06
CA LEU A 24 59.64 -27.94 1.26
C LEU A 24 60.41 -27.53 2.54
N LEU A 25 61.70 -27.21 2.43
CA LEU A 25 62.57 -26.82 3.56
C LEU A 25 62.67 -25.30 3.75
N PHE A 26 62.16 -24.51 2.82
CA PHE A 26 62.25 -23.06 2.83
C PHE A 26 61.36 -22.47 3.93
N ASP A 27 61.95 -21.62 4.77
CA ASP A 27 61.20 -20.83 5.74
C ASP A 27 60.48 -19.68 5.03
N TRP A 28 59.20 -19.91 4.73
CA TRP A 28 58.32 -18.95 4.07
C TRP A 28 58.24 -17.59 4.78
N ASN A 29 58.58 -17.52 6.07
CA ASN A 29 58.59 -16.27 6.81
C ASN A 29 59.66 -15.28 6.30
N TRP A 30 60.67 -15.75 5.57
CA TRP A 30 61.64 -14.87 4.89
C TRP A 30 60.98 -13.99 3.82
N LEU A 31 59.86 -14.42 3.25
CA LEU A 31 59.10 -13.64 2.26
C LEU A 31 58.23 -12.55 2.88
N ARG A 32 58.06 -12.52 4.21
CA ARG A 32 57.25 -11.53 4.93
C ARG A 32 57.66 -10.09 4.59
N GLY A 33 58.94 -9.77 4.74
CA GLY A 33 59.47 -8.41 4.46
C GLY A 33 59.31 -7.97 3.01
N PRO A 34 59.72 -8.79 2.02
CA PRO A 34 59.45 -8.55 0.61
C PRO A 34 57.96 -8.39 0.28
N MET A 35 57.09 -9.25 0.81
CA MET A 35 55.63 -9.19 0.62
C MET A 35 55.07 -7.88 1.18
N ASN A 36 55.46 -7.48 2.40
CA ASN A 36 54.95 -6.26 3.03
C ASN A 36 55.32 -5.02 2.20
N ARG A 37 56.56 -4.94 1.72
CA ARG A 37 57.01 -3.86 0.82
C ARG A 37 56.31 -3.89 -0.54
N TYR A 38 56.12 -5.09 -1.11
CA TYR A 38 55.44 -5.23 -2.39
C TYR A 38 54.00 -4.74 -2.32
N ILE A 39 53.23 -5.21 -1.34
CA ILE A 39 51.83 -4.79 -1.15
C ILE A 39 51.79 -3.29 -0.88
N THR A 40 52.63 -2.77 0.03
CA THR A 40 52.68 -1.34 0.35
C THR A 40 52.97 -0.47 -0.87
N ASN A 41 53.96 -0.84 -1.68
CA ASN A 41 54.31 -0.10 -2.89
C ASN A 41 53.24 -0.23 -3.98
N LYS A 42 52.57 -1.38 -4.07
CA LYS A 42 51.58 -1.64 -5.12
C LYS A 42 50.25 -0.93 -4.83
N THR A 43 49.83 -0.90 -3.56
CA THR A 43 48.57 -0.29 -3.14
C THR A 43 48.72 1.16 -2.71
N GLN A 44 49.95 1.64 -2.52
CA GLN A 44 50.27 2.94 -1.91
C GLN A 44 49.67 3.11 -0.50
N ARG A 45 49.44 1.98 0.21
CA ARG A 45 48.91 1.95 1.58
C ARG A 45 49.76 1.03 2.44
N GLU A 46 50.06 1.46 3.66
CA GLU A 46 50.87 0.67 4.58
C GLU A 46 50.24 -0.70 4.83
N PHE A 47 51.02 -1.76 4.57
CA PHE A 47 50.66 -3.14 4.87
C PHE A 47 51.75 -3.78 5.72
N ASN A 48 51.36 -4.41 6.83
CA ASN A 48 52.27 -5.11 7.71
C ASN A 48 51.66 -6.43 8.21
N SER A 49 52.53 -7.39 8.49
CA SER A 49 52.23 -8.66 9.17
C SER A 49 53.42 -9.08 10.01
N SER A 50 53.17 -9.66 11.19
CA SER A 50 54.22 -10.10 12.12
C SER A 50 54.82 -11.46 11.73
N ASP A 51 54.01 -12.33 11.12
CA ASP A 51 54.36 -13.71 10.79
C ASP A 51 53.71 -14.14 9.47
N LEU A 52 54.42 -14.93 8.66
CA LEU A 52 53.93 -15.57 7.44
C LEU A 52 54.27 -17.07 7.46
N HIS A 53 53.24 -17.91 7.40
CA HIS A 53 53.37 -19.35 7.30
C HIS A 53 52.62 -19.88 6.08
N VAL A 54 53.25 -20.80 5.34
CA VAL A 54 52.65 -21.42 4.16
C VAL A 54 52.68 -22.94 4.31
N LYS A 55 51.51 -23.56 4.28
CA LYS A 55 51.35 -25.02 4.21
C LYS A 55 51.12 -25.41 2.76
N LEU A 56 52.08 -26.10 2.17
CA LEU A 56 52.00 -26.57 0.80
C LEU A 56 51.01 -27.73 0.67
N GLY A 57 50.33 -27.80 -0.47
CA GLY A 57 49.37 -28.83 -0.83
C GLY A 57 48.70 -28.49 -2.16
N TRP A 58 47.73 -29.31 -2.60
CA TRP A 58 46.94 -29.01 -3.80
C TRP A 58 46.14 -27.71 -3.70
N HIS A 59 45.77 -27.34 -2.48
CA HIS A 59 45.26 -26.03 -2.10
C HIS A 59 46.23 -25.48 -1.05
N PRO A 60 47.28 -24.73 -1.44
CA PRO A 60 48.21 -24.15 -0.49
C PRO A 60 47.44 -23.22 0.46
N VAL A 61 47.80 -23.29 1.73
CA VAL A 61 47.18 -22.49 2.80
C VAL A 61 48.20 -21.49 3.30
N ILE A 62 47.82 -20.21 3.29
CA ILE A 62 48.64 -19.09 3.72
C ILE A 62 48.05 -18.55 5.01
N ARG A 63 48.88 -18.46 6.05
CA ARG A 63 48.52 -17.91 7.35
C ARG A 63 49.39 -16.71 7.68
N LEU A 64 48.74 -15.61 8.04
CA LEU A 64 49.34 -14.35 8.45
C LEU A 64 48.92 -14.01 9.88
N ARG A 65 49.82 -13.41 10.67
CA ARG A 65 49.49 -12.85 12.00
C ARG A 65 49.69 -11.34 12.06
N ASP A 66 48.91 -10.70 12.93
CA ASP A 66 48.90 -9.26 13.20
C ASP A 66 48.89 -8.43 11.91
N VAL A 67 47.95 -8.75 11.02
CA VAL A 67 47.80 -8.06 9.74
C VAL A 67 47.26 -6.66 10.00
N TYR A 68 47.99 -5.67 9.50
CA TYR A 68 47.58 -4.28 9.47
C TYR A 68 47.54 -3.80 8.03
N PHE A 69 46.41 -3.19 7.64
CA PHE A 69 46.27 -2.53 6.35
C PHE A 69 45.67 -1.15 6.53
N ALA A 70 46.44 -0.13 6.13
CA ALA A 70 46.01 1.26 6.20
C ALA A 70 44.78 1.53 5.33
N ASN A 71 43.97 2.49 5.78
CA ASN A 71 42.81 2.94 5.02
C ASN A 71 43.22 3.87 3.87
N ALA A 72 42.26 4.18 3.00
CA ALA A 72 42.45 5.27 2.05
C ALA A 72 42.67 6.60 2.79
N ASP A 73 43.44 7.52 2.20
CA ASP A 73 43.70 8.85 2.74
C ASP A 73 42.43 9.68 2.96
N TRP A 74 41.42 9.47 2.12
CA TRP A 74 40.11 10.12 2.22
C TRP A 74 39.14 9.46 3.20
N ALA A 75 39.44 8.26 3.69
CA ALA A 75 38.59 7.55 4.63
C ALA A 75 38.72 8.17 6.03
N GLN A 76 37.63 8.19 6.80
CA GLN A 76 37.60 8.85 8.11
C GLN A 76 37.63 7.85 9.28
N GLY A 77 37.45 6.56 9.00
CA GLY A 77 37.57 5.49 9.98
C GLY A 77 39.02 5.16 10.36
N GLY A 78 39.16 4.15 11.23
CA GLY A 78 40.46 3.56 11.53
C GLY A 78 41.09 2.82 10.32
N PRO A 79 42.11 1.98 10.55
CA PRO A 79 42.70 1.19 9.46
C PRO A 79 41.64 0.35 8.74
N MET A 80 41.80 0.14 7.43
CA MET A 80 40.82 -0.63 6.64
C MET A 80 40.70 -2.07 7.15
N ALA A 81 41.82 -2.67 7.56
CA ALA A 81 41.83 -3.98 8.20
C ALA A 81 42.87 -4.05 9.32
N ARG A 82 42.47 -4.62 10.45
CA ARG A 82 43.36 -5.05 11.53
C ARG A 82 42.95 -6.46 11.96
N ILE A 83 43.78 -7.46 11.71
CA ILE A 83 43.40 -8.87 11.88
C ILE A 83 44.46 -9.58 12.72
N GLY A 84 44.05 -10.24 13.81
CA GLY A 84 44.95 -11.03 14.64
C GLY A 84 45.53 -12.22 13.88
N THR A 85 44.66 -13.04 13.28
CA THR A 85 45.07 -14.15 12.39
C THR A 85 44.21 -14.17 11.12
N LEU A 86 44.88 -14.18 9.97
CA LEU A 86 44.27 -14.34 8.64
C LEU A 86 44.79 -15.62 8.01
N GLU A 87 43.90 -16.58 7.72
CA GLU A 87 44.23 -17.81 7.00
C GLU A 87 43.38 -17.94 5.75
N PHE A 88 43.98 -18.27 4.61
CA PHE A 88 43.25 -18.47 3.35
C PHE A 88 43.90 -19.53 2.46
N SER A 89 43.10 -20.18 1.63
CA SER A 89 43.56 -21.14 0.62
C SER A 89 43.47 -20.57 -0.80
N ILE A 90 44.34 -21.02 -1.69
CA ILE A 90 44.32 -20.62 -3.11
C ILE A 90 44.05 -21.84 -3.99
N SER A 91 43.15 -21.74 -4.96
CA SER A 91 42.98 -22.76 -5.99
C SER A 91 44.03 -22.62 -7.10
N LEU A 92 45.04 -23.48 -7.09
CA LEU A 92 46.10 -23.47 -8.12
C LEU A 92 45.56 -23.76 -9.52
N ARG A 93 44.51 -24.58 -9.64
CA ARG A 93 43.90 -24.93 -10.94
C ARG A 93 43.29 -23.70 -11.61
N LYS A 94 42.49 -22.94 -10.86
CA LYS A 94 41.84 -21.72 -11.35
C LYS A 94 42.84 -20.61 -11.67
N LEU A 95 43.97 -20.59 -10.96
CA LEU A 95 45.05 -19.65 -11.24
C LEU A 95 45.64 -19.84 -12.66
N PHE A 96 45.69 -21.08 -13.17
CA PHE A 96 46.09 -21.35 -14.56
C PHE A 96 45.05 -20.89 -15.58
N ASP A 97 43.77 -20.84 -15.20
CA ASP A 97 42.68 -20.28 -16.01
C ASP A 97 42.64 -18.74 -15.94
N GLY A 98 43.55 -18.12 -15.18
CA GLY A 98 43.63 -16.67 -14.97
C GLY A 98 42.63 -16.14 -13.93
N GLU A 99 42.00 -17.01 -13.15
CA GLU A 99 41.07 -16.69 -12.06
C GLU A 99 41.73 -16.88 -10.69
N VAL A 100 41.60 -15.90 -9.80
CA VAL A 100 42.07 -16.04 -8.41
C VAL A 100 40.88 -16.42 -7.54
N LEU A 101 40.64 -17.73 -7.42
CA LEU A 101 39.62 -18.28 -6.53
C LEU A 101 40.22 -18.60 -5.16
N VAL A 102 39.66 -17.99 -4.12
CA VAL A 102 39.94 -18.26 -2.70
C VAL A 102 38.78 -19.09 -2.13
N PRO A 103 38.92 -20.42 -1.98
CA PRO A 103 37.84 -21.27 -1.52
C PRO A 103 37.33 -20.91 -0.12
N ARG A 104 38.23 -20.56 0.80
CA ARG A 104 37.89 -20.20 2.18
C ARG A 104 38.83 -19.15 2.73
N VAL A 105 38.27 -18.17 3.44
CA VAL A 105 38.99 -17.19 4.27
C VAL A 105 38.54 -17.36 5.72
N ALA A 106 39.51 -17.50 6.62
CA ALA A 106 39.32 -17.60 8.06
C ALA A 106 39.94 -16.40 8.76
N LEU A 107 39.15 -15.73 9.59
CA LEU A 107 39.54 -14.52 10.31
C LEU A 107 39.34 -14.71 11.82
N ASP A 108 40.40 -14.45 12.59
CA ASP A 108 40.31 -14.31 14.05
C ASP A 108 40.78 -12.93 14.50
N ASN A 109 40.02 -12.35 15.44
CA ASN A 109 40.22 -11.00 15.97
C ASN A 109 40.36 -9.96 14.85
N ALA A 110 39.35 -9.87 13.97
CA ALA A 110 39.35 -8.97 12.82
C ALA A 110 38.54 -7.69 13.06
N GLU A 111 39.11 -6.54 12.73
CA GLU A 111 38.44 -5.24 12.65
C GLU A 111 38.53 -4.74 11.20
N LEU A 112 37.39 -4.62 10.54
CA LEU A 112 37.28 -4.23 9.13
C LEU A 112 36.49 -2.92 9.01
N ASN A 113 36.98 -1.98 8.20
CA ASN A 113 36.34 -0.69 7.95
C ASN A 113 36.18 -0.47 6.44
N PHE A 114 34.94 -0.39 5.97
CA PHE A 114 34.58 -0.17 4.57
C PHE A 114 33.80 1.14 4.43
N GLU A 115 34.21 1.97 3.47
CA GLU A 115 33.59 3.28 3.22
C GLU A 115 33.34 3.49 1.72
N ILE A 116 32.15 4.01 1.38
CA ILE A 116 31.78 4.53 0.06
C ILE A 116 31.53 6.05 0.17
N THR A 117 32.16 6.84 -0.69
CA THR A 117 31.91 8.29 -0.78
C THR A 117 30.67 8.63 -1.61
N GLU A 118 30.21 9.87 -1.58
CA GLU A 118 29.13 10.36 -2.46
C GLU A 118 29.48 10.25 -3.97
N GLU A 119 30.77 10.19 -4.31
CA GLU A 119 31.30 10.03 -5.67
C GLU A 119 31.52 8.55 -6.07
N ASP A 120 30.95 7.58 -5.32
CA ASP A 120 31.14 6.11 -5.49
C ASP A 120 32.61 5.64 -5.41
N ARG A 121 33.50 6.43 -4.79
CA ARG A 121 34.83 5.94 -4.40
C ARG A 121 34.71 4.98 -3.23
N ARG A 122 35.32 3.81 -3.36
CA ARG A 122 35.27 2.69 -2.41
C ARG A 122 36.66 2.44 -1.84
N ASN A 123 36.80 2.36 -0.52
CA ASN A 123 38.13 2.24 0.07
C ASN A 123 38.77 0.87 -0.21
N TRP A 124 37.99 -0.16 -0.57
CA TRP A 124 38.52 -1.47 -0.97
C TRP A 124 38.92 -1.59 -2.45
N VAL A 125 38.72 -0.54 -3.25
CA VAL A 125 39.24 -0.49 -4.63
C VAL A 125 40.65 0.07 -4.57
N LEU A 126 41.62 -0.74 -5.03
CA LEU A 126 43.05 -0.45 -4.94
C LEU A 126 43.65 0.04 -6.27
N ASP A 127 42.89 -0.04 -7.36
CA ASP A 127 43.31 0.35 -8.72
C ASP A 127 42.84 1.78 -9.06
N GLU A 128 43.43 2.39 -10.09
CA GLU A 128 43.06 3.74 -10.55
C GLU A 128 41.61 3.79 -11.10
N PRO A 129 40.84 4.87 -10.84
CA PRO A 129 39.43 4.98 -11.24
C PRO A 129 39.15 4.78 -12.73
N SER A 130 40.14 4.99 -13.60
CA SER A 130 40.05 4.89 -15.06
C SER A 130 39.94 3.44 -15.58
N GLU A 131 40.26 2.43 -14.79
CA GLU A 131 40.24 1.01 -15.20
C GLU A 131 38.99 0.23 -14.74
N THR A 132 38.05 0.87 -14.04
CA THR A 132 36.91 0.27 -13.31
C THR A 132 35.83 -0.46 -14.15
N LYS A 133 36.10 -0.84 -15.40
CA LYS A 133 35.15 -1.61 -16.26
C LYS A 133 35.45 -3.11 -16.38
N LYS A 134 36.52 -3.64 -15.80
CA LYS A 134 36.78 -5.09 -15.83
C LYS A 134 36.25 -5.75 -14.56
N GLU A 135 35.41 -6.77 -14.72
CA GLU A 135 35.00 -7.64 -13.61
C GLU A 135 36.25 -8.21 -12.92
N SER A 136 36.27 -8.11 -11.58
CA SER A 136 37.37 -8.64 -10.79
C SER A 136 37.44 -10.16 -10.97
N LYS A 137 38.60 -10.67 -11.39
CA LYS A 137 38.85 -12.12 -11.47
C LYS A 137 39.13 -12.77 -10.11
N PHE A 138 38.96 -12.01 -9.03
CA PHE A 138 39.13 -12.47 -7.65
C PHE A 138 37.78 -12.82 -7.03
N SER A 139 37.65 -14.02 -6.48
CA SER A 139 36.41 -14.48 -5.83
C SER A 139 36.70 -15.22 -4.52
N ILE A 140 35.89 -14.93 -3.50
CA ILE A 140 35.88 -15.64 -2.22
C ILE A 140 34.62 -16.48 -2.17
N ALA A 141 34.75 -17.80 -2.05
CA ALA A 141 33.58 -18.67 -1.98
C ALA A 141 32.97 -18.69 -0.57
N SER A 142 33.80 -18.70 0.47
CA SER A 142 33.39 -18.94 1.85
C SER A 142 34.20 -18.09 2.84
N LEU A 143 33.53 -17.54 3.86
CA LEU A 143 34.12 -16.72 4.92
C LEU A 143 33.71 -17.24 6.30
N SER A 144 34.68 -17.44 7.20
CA SER A 144 34.47 -17.76 8.62
C SER A 144 35.15 -16.76 9.55
N VAL A 145 34.46 -16.36 10.62
CA VAL A 145 34.93 -15.31 11.56
C VAL A 145 34.65 -15.74 13.01
N THR A 146 35.68 -15.82 13.85
CA THR A 146 35.54 -16.24 15.26
C THR A 146 35.29 -15.04 16.18
N HIS A 147 36.04 -13.95 16.00
CA HIS A 147 35.84 -12.67 16.69
C HIS A 147 36.04 -11.54 15.68
N GLY A 148 34.96 -10.82 15.36
CA GLY A 148 34.99 -9.83 14.30
C GLY A 148 34.26 -8.54 14.66
N LYS A 149 34.75 -7.42 14.14
CA LYS A 149 34.05 -6.14 14.08
C LYS A 149 34.12 -5.62 12.65
N LEU A 150 32.99 -5.21 12.11
CA LEU A 150 32.86 -4.61 10.80
C LEU A 150 32.15 -3.26 10.93
N SER A 151 32.73 -2.22 10.33
CA SER A 151 32.08 -0.94 10.09
C SER A 151 31.92 -0.74 8.60
N PHE A 152 30.69 -0.48 8.14
CA PHE A 152 30.37 -0.16 6.77
C PHE A 152 29.62 1.17 6.72
N VAL A 153 30.12 2.11 5.93
CA VAL A 153 29.52 3.43 5.75
C VAL A 153 29.39 3.74 4.26
N ASP A 154 28.17 3.95 3.81
CA ASP A 154 27.89 4.49 2.48
C ASP A 154 27.34 5.92 2.62
N ARG A 155 28.03 6.87 1.97
CA ARG A 155 27.64 8.28 1.95
C ARG A 155 26.81 8.65 0.73
N GLY A 156 26.93 7.91 -0.38
CA GLY A 156 26.10 8.11 -1.58
C GLY A 156 24.67 7.64 -1.35
N MET A 157 24.51 6.53 -0.62
CA MET A 157 23.25 6.10 -0.04
C MET A 157 23.39 6.16 1.49
N PRO A 158 22.86 7.18 2.20
CA PRO A 158 23.08 7.38 3.64
C PRO A 158 22.80 6.13 4.48
N PHE A 159 23.83 5.31 4.68
CA PHE A 159 23.75 3.99 5.31
C PHE A 159 24.98 3.78 6.18
N LYS A 160 24.74 3.36 7.42
CA LYS A 160 25.77 3.04 8.40
C LYS A 160 25.43 1.69 9.02
N LEU A 161 26.40 0.82 9.13
CA LEU A 161 26.26 -0.50 9.72
C LEU A 161 27.52 -0.83 10.52
N ALA A 162 27.33 -1.07 11.81
CA ALA A 162 28.32 -1.70 12.68
C ALA A 162 27.86 -3.14 12.96
N VAL A 163 28.77 -4.10 12.82
CA VAL A 163 28.51 -5.52 13.09
C VAL A 163 29.60 -6.04 14.00
N ALA A 164 29.23 -6.74 15.05
CA ALA A 164 30.13 -7.58 15.83
C ALA A 164 29.76 -9.05 15.64
N VAL A 165 30.76 -9.90 15.44
CA VAL A 165 30.63 -11.32 15.13
C VAL A 165 31.35 -12.14 16.19
N ASP A 166 30.70 -13.18 16.68
CA ASP A 166 31.21 -14.09 17.70
C ASP A 166 30.77 -15.53 17.39
N THR A 167 31.72 -16.43 17.19
CA THR A 167 31.43 -17.87 16.98
C THR A 167 31.52 -18.61 18.31
N PHE A 168 30.38 -19.12 18.79
CA PHE A 168 30.24 -19.66 20.15
C PHE A 168 30.25 -21.19 20.23
N ASP A 169 30.16 -21.90 19.10
CA ASP A 169 30.30 -23.36 19.06
C ASP A 169 31.80 -23.74 18.97
N PRO A 170 32.38 -24.42 19.98
CA PRO A 170 33.79 -24.81 19.96
C PRO A 170 34.18 -25.73 18.80
N ALA A 171 33.26 -26.59 18.34
CA ALA A 171 33.52 -27.50 17.22
C ALA A 171 33.49 -26.77 15.87
N ALA A 172 32.67 -25.72 15.76
CA ALA A 172 32.64 -24.84 14.59
C ALA A 172 33.85 -23.90 14.59
N ALA A 173 34.21 -23.33 15.75
CA ALA A 173 35.40 -22.49 15.91
C ALA A 173 36.70 -23.25 15.57
N ALA A 174 36.84 -24.51 16.02
CA ALA A 174 38.00 -25.36 15.71
C ALA A 174 38.13 -25.74 14.22
N LYS A 175 37.04 -25.70 13.45
CA LYS A 175 37.02 -25.92 11.99
C LYS A 175 37.03 -24.61 11.18
N ALA A 176 36.70 -23.48 11.80
CA ALA A 176 36.71 -22.17 11.16
C ALA A 176 38.09 -21.78 10.64
N ASP A 177 39.14 -22.20 11.34
CA ASP A 177 40.55 -21.95 11.00
C ASP A 177 41.09 -22.89 9.91
N ASP A 178 40.38 -23.97 9.54
CA ASP A 178 40.84 -24.93 8.54
C ASP A 178 40.29 -24.59 7.15
N ALA A 179 41.13 -23.96 6.32
CA ALA A 179 40.81 -23.58 4.95
C ALA A 179 40.46 -24.76 4.01
N LYS A 180 40.57 -26.02 4.47
CA LYS A 180 40.17 -27.25 3.75
C LYS A 180 38.86 -27.86 4.25
N ALA A 181 38.30 -27.41 5.37
CA ALA A 181 37.07 -27.97 5.90
C ALA A 181 35.88 -27.58 5.01
N GLU A 182 35.05 -28.56 4.63
CA GLU A 182 33.78 -28.29 3.94
C GLU A 182 32.82 -27.54 4.88
N PRO A 183 32.06 -26.55 4.38
CA PRO A 183 31.06 -25.81 5.15
C PRO A 183 30.02 -26.75 5.79
N VAL A 184 29.76 -26.63 7.10
CA VAL A 184 28.71 -27.42 7.78
C VAL A 184 27.57 -26.49 8.20
N ASN A 185 26.72 -26.10 7.25
CA ASN A 185 25.60 -25.19 7.45
C ASN A 185 24.33 -25.84 8.06
N GLN A 186 24.48 -26.72 9.05
CA GLN A 186 23.35 -27.47 9.65
C GLN A 186 22.92 -26.96 11.03
N ALA A 187 23.72 -26.06 11.66
CA ALA A 187 23.45 -25.54 12.99
C ALA A 187 23.72 -24.02 13.07
N TYR A 188 23.16 -23.37 14.09
CA TYR A 188 23.49 -21.99 14.44
C TYR A 188 24.75 -21.98 15.30
N THR A 189 25.86 -21.49 14.74
CA THR A 189 27.19 -21.52 15.38
C THR A 189 27.76 -20.13 15.62
N THR A 190 27.29 -19.15 14.86
CA THR A 190 27.86 -17.81 14.84
C THR A 190 26.78 -16.77 15.14
N ARG A 191 27.09 -15.84 16.05
CA ARG A 191 26.23 -14.73 16.45
C ARG A 191 26.74 -13.44 15.84
N TYR A 192 25.80 -12.70 15.27
CA TYR A 192 25.99 -11.35 14.76
C TYR A 192 25.15 -10.42 15.62
N THR A 193 25.75 -9.35 16.12
CA THR A 193 25.03 -8.22 16.70
C THR A 193 25.31 -7.02 15.82
N PHE A 194 24.27 -6.30 15.41
CA PHE A 194 24.44 -5.19 14.49
C PHE A 194 23.59 -3.99 14.89
N ASP A 195 24.10 -2.81 14.59
CA ASP A 195 23.37 -1.55 14.73
C ASP A 195 23.78 -0.58 13.62
N GLY A 196 22.90 0.36 13.32
CA GLY A 196 23.10 1.20 12.15
C GLY A 196 22.01 2.22 11.94
N ALA A 197 22.09 2.88 10.79
CA ALA A 197 21.09 3.81 10.32
C ALA A 197 20.99 3.74 8.79
N TYR A 198 19.76 3.82 8.29
CA TYR A 198 19.47 3.93 6.85
C TYR A 198 18.53 5.12 6.62
N HIS A 199 18.93 6.11 5.83
CA HIS A 199 18.18 7.37 5.66
C HIS A 199 17.68 7.96 7.00
N ASP A 200 18.59 8.04 7.99
CA ASP A 200 18.35 8.48 9.38
C ASP A 200 17.49 7.53 10.26
N ALA A 201 16.89 6.49 9.69
CA ALA A 201 16.17 5.47 10.44
C ALA A 201 17.16 4.51 11.13
N ARG A 202 17.30 4.65 12.45
CA ARG A 202 18.15 3.77 13.25
C ARG A 202 17.55 2.38 13.37
N PHE A 203 18.40 1.37 13.23
CA PHE A 203 18.08 -0.03 13.45
C PHE A 203 19.14 -0.71 14.31
N ARG A 204 18.73 -1.77 14.99
CA ARG A 204 19.64 -2.66 15.73
C ARG A 204 19.07 -4.06 15.77
N GLY A 205 19.91 -5.07 15.95
CA GLY A 205 19.44 -6.44 15.98
C GLY A 205 20.52 -7.44 16.35
N ASN A 206 20.09 -8.69 16.38
CA ASN A 206 20.96 -9.83 16.47
C ASN A 206 20.55 -10.86 15.41
N ALA A 207 21.51 -11.65 14.96
CA ALA A 207 21.28 -12.77 14.07
C ALA A 207 22.19 -13.93 14.46
N LEU A 208 21.72 -15.13 14.19
CA LEU A 208 22.44 -16.38 14.32
C LEU A 208 22.54 -16.99 12.93
N THR A 209 23.73 -17.42 12.54
CA THR A 209 23.98 -18.09 11.27
C THR A 209 24.81 -19.35 11.46
N GLY A 210 24.99 -20.08 10.35
CA GLY A 210 25.99 -21.14 10.24
C GLY A 210 27.43 -20.61 10.21
N ASP A 211 28.37 -21.54 10.11
CA ASP A 211 29.81 -21.33 10.20
C ASP A 211 30.41 -20.66 8.96
N VAL A 212 29.73 -20.78 7.82
CA VAL A 212 30.19 -20.27 6.53
C VAL A 212 29.16 -19.36 5.91
N LEU A 213 29.53 -18.09 5.75
CA LEU A 213 28.84 -17.17 4.85
C LEU A 213 29.31 -17.43 3.43
N SER A 214 28.42 -17.94 2.59
CA SER A 214 28.58 -17.88 1.13
C SER A 214 28.65 -16.42 0.70
N PHE A 215 29.67 -16.01 -0.06
CA PHE A 215 29.84 -14.60 -0.42
C PHE A 215 29.38 -14.28 -1.85
N HIS A 216 29.81 -15.05 -2.86
CA HIS A 216 29.45 -14.79 -4.26
C HIS A 216 29.43 -16.08 -5.12
N ASN A 217 28.34 -16.31 -5.86
CA ASN A 217 28.17 -17.42 -6.82
C ASN A 217 28.46 -18.82 -6.26
N SER A 218 28.20 -19.04 -4.97
CA SER A 218 28.45 -20.35 -4.35
C SER A 218 27.24 -21.29 -4.46
N GLY A 219 26.02 -20.72 -4.51
CA GLY A 219 24.77 -21.48 -4.43
C GLY A 219 24.53 -22.17 -3.08
N VAL A 220 25.39 -21.95 -2.08
CA VAL A 220 25.30 -22.61 -0.77
C VAL A 220 24.39 -21.80 0.14
N LYS A 221 23.25 -22.39 0.52
CA LYS A 221 22.34 -21.80 1.52
C LYS A 221 22.95 -21.92 2.92
N PHE A 222 22.81 -20.87 3.74
CA PHE A 222 23.15 -20.89 5.16
C PHE A 222 21.91 -20.55 6.01
N PRO A 223 21.78 -21.14 7.22
CA PRO A 223 20.66 -20.85 8.10
C PRO A 223 20.79 -19.43 8.65
N LEU A 224 19.67 -18.75 8.81
CA LEU A 224 19.56 -17.41 9.37
C LEU A 224 18.41 -17.39 10.36
N LYS A 225 18.69 -16.96 11.60
CA LYS A 225 17.67 -16.64 12.60
C LYS A 225 18.02 -15.33 13.26
N GLY A 226 17.14 -14.33 13.19
CA GLY A 226 17.46 -13.03 13.74
C GLY A 226 16.25 -12.21 14.18
N GLU A 227 16.54 -11.23 15.02
CA GLU A 227 15.63 -10.18 15.42
C GLU A 227 16.23 -8.82 15.04
N LEU A 228 15.41 -7.97 14.43
CA LEU A 228 15.76 -6.59 14.09
C LEU A 228 14.69 -5.65 14.64
N VAL A 229 15.13 -4.55 15.24
CA VAL A 229 14.27 -3.47 15.71
C VAL A 229 14.68 -2.17 15.01
N ALA A 230 13.74 -1.55 14.31
CA ALA A 230 13.89 -0.26 13.65
C ALA A 230 12.76 0.68 14.08
N GLY A 231 13.07 1.67 14.92
CA GLY A 231 12.07 2.55 15.53
C GLY A 231 11.01 1.77 16.34
N THR A 232 9.79 1.66 15.80
CA THR A 232 8.69 0.90 16.42
C THR A 232 8.41 -0.44 15.75
N THR A 233 9.14 -0.75 14.67
CA THR A 233 9.02 -1.98 13.91
C THR A 233 9.96 -3.02 14.49
N ARG A 234 9.44 -4.22 14.77
CA ARG A 234 10.21 -5.42 15.10
C ARG A 234 10.03 -6.43 14.00
N VAL A 235 11.13 -7.06 13.60
CA VAL A 235 11.20 -8.10 12.59
C VAL A 235 11.86 -9.30 13.24
N ASN A 236 11.22 -10.46 13.12
CA ASN A 236 11.83 -11.75 13.41
C ASN A 236 11.90 -12.54 12.11
N VAL A 237 13.04 -13.15 11.85
CA VAL A 237 13.29 -13.92 10.64
C VAL A 237 13.91 -15.26 11.01
N GLU A 238 13.47 -16.34 10.37
CA GLU A 238 14.04 -17.68 10.52
C GLU A 238 13.95 -18.46 9.22
N GLY A 239 15.06 -18.97 8.70
CA GLY A 239 15.11 -19.75 7.46
C GLY A 239 16.50 -19.83 6.89
N THR A 240 16.62 -19.68 5.56
CA THR A 240 17.91 -19.76 4.84
C THR A 240 18.08 -18.62 3.84
N VAL A 241 19.32 -18.21 3.63
CA VAL A 241 19.73 -17.22 2.64
C VAL A 241 20.91 -17.77 1.84
N ALA A 242 21.05 -17.39 0.58
CA ALA A 242 22.19 -17.72 -0.27
C ALA A 242 22.92 -16.44 -0.72
N ASP A 243 24.25 -16.52 -0.76
CA ASP A 243 25.18 -15.50 -1.28
C ASP A 243 25.02 -14.11 -0.63
N ALA A 244 25.70 -13.87 0.51
CA ALA A 244 25.54 -12.68 1.35
C ALA A 244 25.94 -11.35 0.68
N ALA A 245 26.85 -11.35 -0.30
CA ALA A 245 27.26 -10.12 -0.99
C ALA A 245 26.32 -9.76 -2.16
N ASN A 246 25.69 -10.77 -2.78
CA ASN A 246 24.69 -10.58 -3.82
C ASN A 246 23.59 -11.63 -3.62
N ILE A 247 22.58 -11.26 -2.82
CA ILE A 247 21.55 -12.20 -2.34
C ILE A 247 20.86 -12.85 -3.55
N SER A 248 21.18 -14.12 -3.77
CA SER A 248 20.69 -14.90 -4.92
C SER A 248 19.46 -15.73 -4.58
N GLY A 249 19.20 -15.93 -3.28
CA GLY A 249 18.05 -16.68 -2.81
C GLY A 249 17.72 -16.38 -1.34
N ILE A 250 16.43 -16.29 -1.05
CA ILE A 250 15.86 -16.14 0.28
C ILE A 250 14.79 -17.22 0.42
N ASP A 251 14.74 -17.86 1.57
CA ASP A 251 13.68 -18.80 1.96
C ASP A 251 13.51 -18.70 3.47
N VAL A 252 12.66 -17.76 3.92
CA VAL A 252 12.56 -17.38 5.34
C VAL A 252 11.13 -17.20 5.81
N ARG A 253 10.83 -17.63 7.04
CA ARG A 253 9.62 -17.22 7.75
C ARG A 253 9.86 -15.88 8.42
N LEU A 254 9.03 -14.90 8.08
CA LEU A 254 9.09 -13.55 8.60
C LEU A 254 7.92 -13.32 9.56
N LYS A 255 8.19 -12.65 10.69
CA LYS A 255 7.17 -12.04 11.55
C LYS A 255 7.52 -10.59 11.75
N ILE A 256 6.64 -9.68 11.34
CA ILE A 256 6.84 -8.25 11.44
C ILE A 256 5.71 -7.61 12.24
N ALA A 257 6.06 -6.71 13.16
CA ALA A 257 5.09 -6.00 13.98
C ALA A 257 5.51 -4.56 14.18
N GLY A 258 4.57 -3.62 14.16
CA GLY A 258 4.87 -2.21 14.36
C GLY A 258 3.64 -1.36 14.66
N ARG A 259 3.86 -0.07 14.93
CA ARG A 259 2.75 0.85 15.24
C ARG A 259 1.99 1.35 14.01
N THR A 260 2.62 1.38 12.85
CA THR A 260 2.04 1.85 11.59
C THR A 260 2.86 1.33 10.40
N LEU A 261 2.19 0.91 9.33
CA LEU A 261 2.83 0.43 8.10
C LEU A 261 3.67 1.51 7.41
N ALA A 262 3.33 2.79 7.59
CA ALA A 262 4.10 3.91 7.05
C ALA A 262 5.58 3.92 7.48
N ASN A 263 5.91 3.33 8.64
CA ASN A 263 7.29 3.24 9.12
C ASN A 263 8.17 2.29 8.30
N LEU A 264 7.59 1.52 7.37
CA LEU A 264 8.32 0.62 6.47
C LEU A 264 8.83 1.33 5.21
N TYR A 265 8.36 2.56 4.93
CA TYR A 265 8.75 3.34 3.74
C TYR A 265 10.27 3.46 3.55
N PRO A 266 11.07 3.78 4.60
CA PRO A 266 12.52 3.91 4.41
C PRO A 266 13.15 2.63 3.87
N PHE A 267 12.63 1.45 4.22
CA PHE A 267 13.24 0.16 3.89
C PHE A 267 12.68 -0.47 2.62
N LEU A 268 11.39 -0.32 2.36
CA LEU A 268 10.73 -0.92 1.19
C LEU A 268 10.70 0.03 -0.01
N LEU A 269 10.92 1.34 0.20
CA LEU A 269 10.72 2.40 -0.79
C LEU A 269 9.31 2.37 -1.43
N LEU A 270 8.36 1.70 -0.76
CA LEU A 270 6.96 1.63 -1.13
C LEU A 270 6.17 2.61 -0.27
N PRO A 271 5.38 3.53 -0.84
CA PRO A 271 4.59 4.51 -0.10
C PRO A 271 3.40 3.85 0.61
N LEU A 272 3.70 3.07 1.64
CA LEU A 272 2.69 2.43 2.46
C LEU A 272 1.95 3.48 3.30
N PRO A 273 0.62 3.36 3.37
CA PRO A 273 -0.20 4.31 4.10
C PRO A 273 -0.03 4.17 5.62
N ALA A 274 -0.43 5.20 6.36
CA ALA A 274 -0.54 5.08 7.80
C ALA A 274 -1.57 4.00 8.17
N SER A 275 -1.34 3.28 9.27
CA SER A 275 -2.25 2.25 9.76
C SER A 275 -2.29 2.22 11.29
N PRO A 276 -3.30 1.58 11.89
CA PRO A 276 -3.21 1.08 13.26
C PRO A 276 -2.02 0.11 13.43
N PRO A 277 -1.70 -0.28 14.69
CA PRO A 277 -0.67 -1.28 14.95
C PRO A 277 -0.94 -2.57 14.17
N TYR A 278 0.12 -3.10 13.56
CA TYR A 278 0.03 -4.29 12.73
C TYR A 278 0.94 -5.40 13.27
N GLN A 279 0.55 -6.64 13.01
CA GLN A 279 1.34 -7.85 13.25
C GLN A 279 1.08 -8.80 12.09
N LEU A 280 2.09 -9.06 11.28
CA LEU A 280 1.99 -9.90 10.09
C LEU A 280 3.05 -10.99 10.15
N ALA A 281 2.71 -12.18 9.67
CA ALA A 281 3.63 -13.29 9.47
C ALA A 281 3.46 -13.83 8.05
N GLY A 282 4.51 -14.43 7.49
CA GLY A 282 4.45 -15.11 6.19
C GLY A 282 5.77 -15.78 5.84
N HIS A 283 5.79 -16.45 4.70
CA HIS A 283 6.95 -17.13 4.12
C HIS A 283 7.46 -16.32 2.94
N LEU A 284 8.62 -15.68 3.10
CA LEU A 284 9.27 -14.89 2.07
C LEU A 284 10.27 -15.76 1.31
N THR A 285 10.11 -15.81 -0.02
CA THR A 285 11.06 -16.42 -0.94
C THR A 285 11.56 -15.39 -1.96
N LEU A 286 12.81 -15.53 -2.38
CA LEU A 286 13.39 -14.78 -3.50
C LEU A 286 13.85 -15.78 -4.55
N ASP A 287 13.31 -15.63 -5.76
CA ASP A 287 13.73 -16.36 -6.95
C ASP A 287 14.01 -15.36 -8.09
N GLY A 288 15.27 -15.22 -8.47
CA GLY A 288 15.73 -14.21 -9.41
C GLY A 288 15.42 -12.79 -8.91
N ASN A 289 14.50 -12.09 -9.57
CA ASN A 289 14.06 -10.73 -9.22
C ASN A 289 12.64 -10.68 -8.60
N ARG A 290 12.08 -11.86 -8.27
CA ARG A 290 10.73 -11.98 -7.72
C ARG A 290 10.79 -12.33 -6.24
N TYR A 291 10.29 -11.41 -5.41
CA TYR A 291 10.04 -11.63 -4.00
C TYR A 291 8.61 -12.13 -3.84
N ALA A 292 8.41 -13.37 -3.40
CA ALA A 292 7.10 -13.93 -3.12
C ALA A 292 6.91 -14.08 -1.61
N MET A 293 5.78 -13.59 -1.10
CA MET A 293 5.39 -13.68 0.31
C MET A 293 4.10 -14.51 0.37
N ASP A 294 4.27 -15.78 0.71
CA ASP A 294 3.18 -16.74 0.82
C ASP A 294 2.74 -16.87 2.28
N GLU A 295 1.59 -17.53 2.49
CA GLU A 295 1.04 -17.78 3.83
C GLU A 295 0.94 -16.52 4.71
N ILE A 296 0.67 -15.36 4.11
CA ILE A 296 0.46 -14.10 4.83
C ILE A 296 -0.67 -14.34 5.81
N ARG A 297 -0.46 -14.04 7.09
CA ARG A 297 -1.47 -14.08 8.15
C ARG A 297 -1.16 -13.03 9.21
N GLY A 298 -2.18 -12.36 9.71
CA GLY A 298 -2.00 -11.43 10.80
C GLY A 298 -3.15 -10.46 10.99
N LEU A 299 -2.85 -9.36 11.68
CA LEU A 299 -3.80 -8.31 12.05
C LEU A 299 -3.24 -6.94 11.67
N ILE A 300 -4.12 -6.05 11.25
CA ILE A 300 -3.90 -4.61 11.15
C ILE A 300 -5.01 -3.95 11.98
N GLY A 301 -4.69 -3.49 13.19
CA GLY A 301 -5.69 -3.11 14.18
C GLY A 301 -6.50 -4.34 14.62
N LYS A 302 -7.80 -4.31 14.33
CA LYS A 302 -8.76 -5.42 14.54
C LYS A 302 -9.09 -6.17 13.26
N THR A 303 -8.62 -5.70 12.11
CA THR A 303 -8.83 -6.34 10.81
C THR A 303 -7.85 -7.50 10.61
N ASP A 304 -8.35 -8.70 10.32
CA ASP A 304 -7.49 -9.82 9.94
C ASP A 304 -7.14 -9.79 8.45
N VAL A 305 -5.94 -10.27 8.13
CA VAL A 305 -5.44 -10.35 6.76
C VAL A 305 -4.80 -11.71 6.58
N ALA A 306 -5.17 -12.40 5.50
CA ALA A 306 -4.54 -13.62 5.05
C ALA A 306 -4.32 -13.61 3.53
N GLY A 307 -3.34 -14.35 3.01
CA GLY A 307 -3.18 -14.52 1.56
C GLY A 307 -1.75 -14.64 1.07
N GLU A 308 -1.51 -14.10 -0.12
CA GLU A 308 -0.22 -14.13 -0.81
C GLU A 308 0.04 -12.78 -1.50
N ALA A 309 1.31 -12.40 -1.61
CA ALA A 309 1.73 -11.24 -2.38
C ALA A 309 3.07 -11.51 -3.07
N ALA A 310 3.33 -10.83 -4.17
CA ALA A 310 4.63 -10.86 -4.82
C ALA A 310 5.04 -9.50 -5.34
N TYR A 311 6.32 -9.20 -5.26
CA TYR A 311 6.94 -8.00 -5.79
C TYR A 311 7.99 -8.40 -6.83
N VAL A 312 7.89 -7.82 -8.02
CA VAL A 312 8.84 -8.05 -9.11
C VAL A 312 9.52 -6.73 -9.46
N ALA A 313 10.83 -6.67 -9.24
CA ALA A 313 11.64 -5.54 -9.66
C ALA A 313 11.82 -5.59 -11.19
N ARG A 314 11.21 -4.64 -11.89
CA ARG A 314 11.30 -4.48 -13.35
C ARG A 314 11.30 -3.00 -13.72
N GLU A 315 11.83 -2.67 -14.89
CA GLU A 315 11.75 -1.33 -15.47
C GLU A 315 10.56 -1.21 -16.45
N PRO A 316 9.98 -0.01 -16.63
CA PRO A 316 10.28 1.24 -15.93
C PRO A 316 9.67 1.32 -14.51
N ARG A 317 8.81 0.36 -14.13
CA ARG A 317 8.13 0.34 -12.83
C ARG A 317 8.03 -1.08 -12.30
N PRO A 318 8.24 -1.29 -10.98
CA PRO A 318 8.02 -2.58 -10.37
C PRO A 318 6.54 -2.99 -10.45
N LEU A 319 6.28 -4.29 -10.29
CA LEU A 319 4.93 -4.85 -10.19
C LEU A 319 4.71 -5.42 -8.79
N LEU A 320 3.62 -5.00 -8.13
CA LEU A 320 3.12 -5.62 -6.91
C LEU A 320 1.84 -6.40 -7.21
N THR A 321 1.85 -7.72 -7.00
CA THR A 321 0.64 -8.56 -7.08
C THR A 321 0.22 -9.01 -5.69
N ALA A 322 -1.08 -9.01 -5.37
CA ALA A 322 -1.58 -9.52 -4.09
C ALA A 322 -2.94 -10.22 -4.23
N LYS A 323 -3.14 -11.31 -3.50
CA LYS A 323 -4.45 -11.92 -3.28
C LYS A 323 -4.68 -12.05 -1.80
N LEU A 324 -5.61 -11.28 -1.28
CA LEU A 324 -5.86 -11.12 0.15
C LEU A 324 -7.28 -11.52 0.49
N HIS A 325 -7.44 -12.15 1.64
CA HIS A 325 -8.70 -12.52 2.24
C HIS A 325 -8.75 -12.04 3.69
N SER A 326 -9.90 -11.54 4.11
CA SER A 326 -10.16 -11.11 5.48
C SER A 326 -11.47 -11.73 5.94
N LYS A 327 -11.47 -12.36 7.11
CA LYS A 327 -12.71 -12.88 7.71
C LYS A 327 -13.53 -11.74 8.31
N LEU A 328 -12.85 -10.75 8.88
CA LEU A 328 -13.40 -9.60 9.55
C LEU A 328 -12.58 -8.36 9.21
N LEU A 329 -13.21 -7.44 8.49
CA LEU A 329 -12.68 -6.10 8.28
C LEU A 329 -13.35 -5.13 9.24
N ASN A 330 -12.57 -4.47 10.08
CA ASN A 330 -13.06 -3.39 10.94
C ASN A 330 -12.88 -2.05 10.19
N LEU A 331 -13.98 -1.44 9.74
CA LEU A 331 -13.95 -0.24 8.90
C LEU A 331 -13.17 0.94 9.52
N PRO A 332 -13.24 1.21 10.84
CA PRO A 332 -12.38 2.20 11.49
C PRO A 332 -10.86 2.03 11.25
N ASP A 333 -10.38 0.80 11.05
CA ASP A 333 -8.96 0.54 10.77
C ASP A 333 -8.56 0.95 9.35
N LEU A 334 -9.51 1.03 8.41
CA LEU A 334 -9.27 1.52 7.05
C LEU A 334 -9.27 3.05 6.97
N GLY A 335 -9.72 3.76 8.01
CA GLY A 335 -9.86 5.22 8.01
C GLY A 335 -8.64 5.94 7.42
N PRO A 336 -7.41 5.69 7.92
CA PRO A 336 -6.19 6.30 7.38
C PRO A 336 -5.95 6.02 5.88
N LEU A 337 -6.43 4.89 5.35
CA LEU A 337 -6.31 4.52 3.93
C LEU A 337 -7.24 5.33 3.04
N ILE A 338 -8.44 5.64 3.52
CA ILE A 338 -9.48 6.36 2.79
C ILE A 338 -9.55 7.86 3.14
N GLY A 339 -8.56 8.36 3.89
CA GLY A 339 -8.49 9.77 4.28
C GLY A 339 -9.46 10.18 5.40
N VAL A 340 -9.94 9.23 6.19
CA VAL A 340 -10.85 9.44 7.34
C VAL A 340 -10.07 9.25 8.65
N THR A 341 -10.00 10.27 9.51
CA THR A 341 -9.45 10.15 10.86
C THR A 341 -10.55 9.77 11.84
N THR A 342 -10.37 8.70 12.61
CA THR A 342 -11.32 8.28 13.66
C THR A 342 -10.87 8.83 15.01
N LYS A 343 -11.77 9.00 15.99
CA LYS A 343 -11.43 9.52 17.34
C LYS A 343 -10.28 8.76 18.02
N THR A 344 -10.04 7.49 17.66
CA THR A 344 -8.93 6.67 18.17
C THR A 344 -7.55 7.13 17.68
N THR A 345 -7.47 7.90 16.60
CA THR A 345 -6.21 8.47 16.09
C THR A 345 -5.79 9.76 16.80
N THR A 346 -6.69 10.40 17.57
CA THR A 346 -6.38 11.63 18.33
C THR A 346 -5.51 11.39 19.56
N ASP A 347 -5.53 10.19 20.14
CA ASP A 347 -4.72 9.83 21.32
C ASP A 347 -3.33 9.27 20.93
N ALA A 348 -3.08 9.06 19.64
CA ALA A 348 -1.73 8.81 19.15
C ALA A 348 -0.98 10.14 19.08
N ARG A 349 -0.34 10.51 20.19
CA ARG A 349 0.65 11.59 20.26
C ARG A 349 1.46 11.63 18.94
N PRO A 350 1.48 12.76 18.20
CA PRO A 350 2.33 12.86 17.02
C PRO A 350 3.76 12.48 17.43
N PRO A 351 4.48 11.67 16.62
CA PRO A 351 5.81 11.24 16.97
C PRO A 351 6.64 12.48 17.36
N THR A 352 7.16 12.45 18.59
CA THR A 352 7.96 13.54 19.15
C THR A 352 9.09 13.85 18.17
N GLN A 353 9.39 15.14 18.01
CA GLN A 353 10.23 15.79 16.99
C GLN A 353 11.71 15.32 16.90
N ALA A 354 12.06 14.13 17.39
CA ALA A 354 13.36 13.50 17.21
C ALA A 354 13.36 12.41 16.11
N GLN A 355 12.25 12.16 15.40
CA GLN A 355 12.13 11.01 14.47
C GLN A 355 11.67 11.32 13.04
N THR A 356 11.65 12.59 12.62
CA THR A 356 11.27 12.95 11.24
C THR A 356 12.15 14.05 10.67
N ALA A 357 13.46 13.81 10.53
CA ALA A 357 14.35 14.70 9.78
C ALA A 357 14.14 14.60 8.25
N THR A 358 13.49 13.54 7.75
CA THR A 358 13.35 13.27 6.31
C THR A 358 12.13 13.95 5.68
N GLN A 359 11.07 14.30 6.45
CA GLN A 359 9.96 15.10 5.93
C GLN A 359 10.38 16.55 5.65
N ALA A 360 11.29 17.11 6.46
CA ALA A 360 11.79 18.46 6.26
C ALA A 360 12.64 18.62 5.00
N ARG A 361 13.31 17.56 4.52
CA ARG A 361 14.12 17.60 3.28
C ARG A 361 13.30 17.38 2.01
N ALA A 362 12.25 16.54 2.05
CA ALA A 362 11.27 16.48 0.96
C ALA A 362 10.49 17.80 0.81
N GLN A 363 10.19 18.47 1.92
CA GLN A 363 9.57 19.80 1.94
C GLN A 363 10.51 20.94 1.48
N ALA A 364 11.83 20.78 1.63
CA ALA A 364 12.79 21.83 1.27
C ALA A 364 13.07 21.94 -0.23
N THR A 365 12.80 20.90 -1.04
CA THR A 365 12.98 20.95 -2.49
C THR A 365 11.71 21.38 -3.25
N GLU A 366 10.55 21.40 -2.60
CA GLU A 366 9.28 21.91 -3.17
C GLU A 366 8.95 23.36 -2.75
N GLY A 367 9.79 23.98 -1.92
CA GLY A 367 9.58 25.34 -1.38
C GLY A 367 9.83 26.52 -2.33
N ALA A 368 9.96 26.29 -3.64
CA ALA A 368 10.18 27.34 -4.63
C ALA A 368 9.03 27.46 -5.64
N ALA A 369 7.77 27.33 -5.19
CA ALA A 369 6.61 27.86 -5.89
C ALA A 369 5.47 28.11 -4.89
N ASN A 370 5.25 29.39 -4.56
CA ASN A 370 4.05 29.95 -3.93
C ASN A 370 3.41 29.17 -2.75
N GLY A 371 3.93 29.44 -1.55
CA GLY A 371 3.16 29.67 -0.33
C GLY A 371 1.88 28.86 -0.07
N GLU A 372 2.00 27.55 0.16
CA GLU A 372 1.00 26.80 0.92
C GLU A 372 1.70 25.74 1.78
N ARG A 373 1.41 25.73 3.09
CA ARG A 373 2.03 24.80 4.06
C ARG A 373 1.70 23.35 3.70
N VAL A 374 2.70 22.56 3.32
CA VAL A 374 2.61 21.11 3.18
C VAL A 374 2.63 20.48 4.59
N LEU A 375 1.47 20.04 5.07
CA LEU A 375 1.31 19.26 6.30
C LEU A 375 1.10 17.77 5.94
N PRO A 376 1.49 16.82 6.82
CA PRO A 376 1.25 15.39 6.60
C PRO A 376 -0.24 15.09 6.41
N ALA A 377 -0.54 14.08 5.60
CA ALA A 377 -1.87 13.65 5.18
C ALA A 377 -2.98 13.86 6.23
N GLY A 378 -4.01 14.60 5.83
CA GLY A 378 -5.35 14.57 6.43
C GLY A 378 -5.55 15.34 7.73
N THR A 379 -5.49 16.67 7.71
CA THR A 379 -6.22 17.47 8.72
C THR A 379 -7.68 17.60 8.30
N ILE A 380 -8.55 16.73 8.82
CA ILE A 380 -10.00 16.98 8.91
C ILE A 380 -10.37 16.97 10.39
N GLN A 381 -11.02 18.03 10.86
CA GLN A 381 -11.85 17.93 12.05
C GLN A 381 -13.02 16.99 11.72
N ALA A 382 -13.04 15.81 12.34
CA ALA A 382 -14.24 14.97 12.34
C ALA A 382 -15.41 15.81 12.88
N GLY A 383 -16.32 16.24 12.00
CA GLY A 383 -17.39 17.16 12.38
C GLY A 383 -18.46 17.39 11.31
N GLU A 384 -18.10 18.02 10.19
CA GLU A 384 -19.13 18.70 9.36
C GLU A 384 -19.45 18.05 8.00
N ARG A 385 -18.51 17.30 7.39
CA ARG A 385 -18.65 16.74 6.04
C ARG A 385 -18.67 15.20 6.03
N LEU A 386 -19.51 14.63 5.18
CA LEU A 386 -19.64 13.20 4.87
C LEU A 386 -18.60 12.75 3.83
N LEU A 387 -18.29 13.57 2.81
CA LEU A 387 -17.33 13.22 1.77
C LEU A 387 -15.89 13.52 2.21
N PRO A 388 -14.94 12.56 2.11
CA PRO A 388 -13.56 12.82 2.52
C PRO A 388 -12.88 13.89 1.66
N THR A 389 -12.27 14.88 2.31
CA THR A 389 -11.48 15.96 1.67
C THR A 389 -9.98 15.69 1.65
N GLY A 390 -9.54 14.49 2.10
CA GLY A 390 -8.15 14.07 2.03
C GLY A 390 -7.63 14.08 0.60
N LYS A 391 -6.48 14.75 0.37
CA LYS A 391 -5.88 14.87 -0.96
C LYS A 391 -5.11 13.59 -1.34
N PHE A 392 -5.29 13.13 -2.57
CA PHE A 392 -4.54 12.09 -3.24
C PHE A 392 -3.32 12.69 -3.97
N GLU A 393 -2.16 12.09 -3.79
CA GLU A 393 -0.93 12.49 -4.48
C GLU A 393 -0.76 11.68 -5.78
N GLY A 394 -1.02 12.31 -6.93
CA GLY A 394 -0.89 11.69 -8.26
C GLY A 394 0.47 11.03 -8.52
N GLY A 395 1.55 11.60 -7.94
CA GLY A 395 2.92 11.08 -8.07
C GLY A 395 3.09 9.65 -7.57
N ARG A 396 2.31 9.21 -6.57
CA ARG A 396 2.41 7.85 -6.01
C ARG A 396 1.93 6.79 -6.99
N PHE A 397 0.93 7.11 -7.81
CA PHE A 397 0.40 6.20 -8.83
C PHE A 397 1.37 5.99 -10.00
N LYS A 398 2.37 6.86 -10.16
CA LYS A 398 3.40 6.75 -11.21
C LYS A 398 4.60 5.89 -10.79
N ALA A 399 4.73 5.58 -9.51
CA ALA A 399 5.90 4.91 -8.94
C ALA A 399 5.89 3.38 -9.12
N ILE A 400 4.71 2.77 -9.31
CA ILE A 400 4.53 1.31 -9.30
C ILE A 400 3.31 0.89 -10.11
N ASP A 401 3.37 -0.28 -10.74
CA ASP A 401 2.18 -0.99 -11.23
C ASP A 401 1.71 -2.00 -10.15
N ALA A 402 0.41 -2.19 -9.99
CA ALA A 402 -0.12 -3.09 -8.97
C ALA A 402 -1.37 -3.86 -9.43
N GLU A 403 -1.47 -5.11 -9.01
CA GLU A 403 -2.66 -5.94 -9.16
C GLU A 403 -3.02 -6.51 -7.79
N ALA A 404 -4.20 -6.23 -7.28
CA ALA A 404 -4.62 -6.77 -5.99
C ALA A 404 -6.06 -7.28 -6.06
N ASP A 405 -6.33 -8.40 -5.41
CA ASP A 405 -7.68 -8.93 -5.21
C ASP A 405 -7.89 -9.09 -3.71
N LEU A 406 -8.90 -8.39 -3.16
CA LEU A 406 -9.26 -8.43 -1.75
C LEU A 406 -10.69 -8.95 -1.59
N ARG A 407 -10.86 -10.01 -0.80
CA ARG A 407 -12.16 -10.54 -0.39
C ARG A 407 -12.35 -10.42 1.11
N VAL A 408 -13.53 -9.97 1.53
CA VAL A 408 -13.89 -9.79 2.93
C VAL A 408 -15.21 -10.49 3.21
N ASP A 409 -15.21 -11.41 4.17
CA ASP A 409 -16.40 -12.20 4.51
C ASP A 409 -17.39 -11.45 5.41
N ARG A 410 -16.87 -10.56 6.26
CA ARG A 410 -17.66 -9.73 7.18
C ARG A 410 -17.03 -8.36 7.38
N ILE A 411 -17.84 -7.31 7.31
CA ILE A 411 -17.45 -5.95 7.67
C ILE A 411 -18.06 -5.59 9.04
N ASP A 412 -17.24 -5.04 9.92
CA ASP A 412 -17.66 -4.41 11.16
C ASP A 412 -17.58 -2.89 11.00
N ALA A 413 -18.75 -2.27 10.84
CA ALA A 413 -18.92 -0.85 10.61
C ALA A 413 -19.94 -0.29 11.61
N PRO A 414 -19.54 0.02 12.85
CA PRO A 414 -20.49 0.36 13.94
C PRO A 414 -21.34 1.61 13.65
N ASP A 415 -20.84 2.54 12.84
CA ASP A 415 -21.52 3.79 12.49
C ASP A 415 -22.21 3.75 11.11
N PHE A 416 -22.04 2.68 10.34
CA PHE A 416 -22.60 2.55 8.98
C PHE A 416 -23.54 1.36 8.90
N ILE A 417 -24.67 1.56 8.22
CA ILE A 417 -25.74 0.56 8.22
C ILE A 417 -25.34 -0.63 7.32
N ALA A 418 -25.53 -1.86 7.83
CA ALA A 418 -25.65 -3.13 7.11
C ALA A 418 -24.61 -3.48 6.02
N LEU A 419 -23.33 -3.10 6.18
CA LEU A 419 -22.25 -3.63 5.33
C LEU A 419 -21.92 -5.07 5.71
N GLU A 420 -21.98 -5.99 4.75
CA GLU A 420 -21.79 -7.42 5.00
C GLU A 420 -20.48 -7.93 4.40
N LYS A 421 -20.37 -7.94 3.06
CA LYS A 421 -19.24 -8.52 2.32
C LYS A 421 -18.65 -7.48 1.38
N LEU A 422 -17.37 -7.65 1.05
CA LEU A 422 -16.66 -6.80 0.10
C LEU A 422 -15.76 -7.65 -0.80
N HIS A 423 -15.80 -7.40 -2.10
CA HIS A 423 -14.84 -7.93 -3.06
C HIS A 423 -14.32 -6.79 -3.93
N VAL A 424 -13.00 -6.56 -3.88
CA VAL A 424 -12.32 -5.51 -4.66
C VAL A 424 -11.23 -6.13 -5.51
N GLY A 425 -11.33 -6.00 -6.82
CA GLY A 425 -10.22 -6.17 -7.75
C GLY A 425 -9.60 -4.82 -8.07
N LEU A 426 -8.29 -4.68 -7.91
CA LEU A 426 -7.51 -3.48 -8.18
C LEU A 426 -6.51 -3.79 -9.30
N ASN A 427 -6.47 -2.93 -10.31
CA ASN A 427 -5.42 -2.90 -11.32
C ASN A 427 -4.92 -1.47 -11.48
N LEU A 428 -3.65 -1.23 -11.18
CA LEU A 428 -2.93 0.01 -11.40
C LEU A 428 -1.88 -0.25 -12.46
N THR A 429 -2.09 0.31 -13.64
CA THR A 429 -1.12 0.26 -14.73
C THR A 429 -0.93 1.66 -15.27
N ASP A 430 0.30 2.13 -15.36
CA ASP A 430 0.60 3.44 -15.97
C ASP A 430 -0.15 4.62 -15.35
N ALA A 431 -0.17 4.65 -14.01
CA ALA A 431 -0.90 5.63 -13.20
C ALA A 431 -2.42 5.69 -13.46
N VAL A 432 -2.99 4.66 -14.09
CA VAL A 432 -4.43 4.48 -14.22
C VAL A 432 -4.86 3.37 -13.27
N LEU A 433 -5.61 3.74 -12.23
CA LEU A 433 -6.19 2.83 -11.26
C LEU A 433 -7.60 2.43 -11.72
N LYS A 434 -7.82 1.12 -11.86
CA LYS A 434 -9.14 0.53 -12.10
C LYS A 434 -9.51 -0.33 -10.90
N LEU A 435 -10.70 -0.10 -10.32
CA LEU A 435 -11.31 -1.03 -9.36
C LEU A 435 -12.46 -1.75 -10.06
N ASP A 436 -12.28 -3.03 -10.34
CA ASP A 436 -13.23 -3.86 -11.08
C ASP A 436 -13.01 -5.36 -10.77
N PRO A 437 -13.91 -6.03 -10.05
CA PRO A 437 -15.13 -5.47 -9.46
C PRO A 437 -14.84 -4.64 -8.19
N PHE A 438 -15.72 -3.70 -7.84
CA PHE A 438 -15.89 -3.21 -6.46
C PHE A 438 -17.31 -3.55 -6.01
N ASN A 439 -17.46 -4.72 -5.38
CA ASN A 439 -18.75 -5.28 -4.99
C ASN A 439 -18.91 -5.23 -3.47
N VAL A 440 -20.08 -4.75 -3.03
CA VAL A 440 -20.43 -4.62 -1.62
C VAL A 440 -21.82 -5.19 -1.39
N ASN A 441 -21.96 -6.10 -0.42
CA ASN A 441 -23.27 -6.50 0.06
C ASN A 441 -23.74 -5.50 1.12
N LEU A 442 -24.90 -4.90 0.87
CA LEU A 442 -25.49 -3.87 1.73
C LEU A 442 -26.98 -4.13 1.90
N ALA A 443 -27.47 -4.16 3.14
CA ALA A 443 -28.91 -4.27 3.46
C ALA A 443 -29.60 -5.44 2.73
N ASP A 444 -29.03 -6.65 2.81
CA ASP A 444 -29.45 -7.87 2.07
C ASP A 444 -29.48 -7.75 0.53
N GLY A 445 -28.95 -6.65 -0.02
CA GLY A 445 -28.82 -6.42 -1.46
C GLY A 445 -27.35 -6.42 -1.91
N GLU A 446 -27.14 -5.97 -3.14
CA GLU A 446 -25.82 -5.95 -3.77
C GLU A 446 -25.57 -4.59 -4.45
N ILE A 447 -24.37 -4.05 -4.22
CA ILE A 447 -23.84 -2.90 -4.95
C ILE A 447 -22.66 -3.38 -5.77
N VAL A 448 -22.77 -3.26 -7.09
CA VAL A 448 -21.70 -3.54 -8.04
C VAL A 448 -21.23 -2.20 -8.57
N SER A 449 -19.94 -1.91 -8.46
CA SER A 449 -19.39 -0.69 -9.06
C SER A 449 -18.06 -0.91 -9.74
N THR A 450 -17.78 -0.02 -10.70
CA THR A 450 -16.50 0.08 -11.38
C THR A 450 -15.98 1.50 -11.21
N LEU A 451 -14.75 1.63 -10.74
CA LEU A 451 -14.03 2.89 -10.62
C LEU A 451 -12.87 2.91 -11.60
N LEU A 452 -12.71 4.02 -12.32
CA LEU A 452 -11.50 4.33 -13.07
C LEU A 452 -10.98 5.69 -12.61
N LEU A 453 -9.73 5.74 -12.16
CA LEU A 453 -9.04 6.94 -11.74
C LEU A 453 -7.76 7.11 -12.58
N ASP A 454 -7.67 8.19 -13.31
CA ASP A 454 -6.53 8.54 -14.17
C ASP A 454 -5.66 9.59 -13.47
N ALA A 455 -4.45 9.17 -13.07
CA ALA A 455 -3.47 9.99 -12.36
C ALA A 455 -2.27 10.41 -13.22
N ARG A 456 -2.41 10.37 -14.56
CA ARG A 456 -1.34 10.79 -15.47
C ARG A 456 -1.09 12.30 -15.44
N GLU A 457 -2.13 13.07 -15.15
CA GLU A 457 -2.10 14.54 -14.97
C GLU A 457 -2.08 14.95 -13.48
N PRO A 458 -1.66 16.19 -13.13
CA PRO A 458 -1.67 16.68 -11.75
C PRO A 458 -3.05 16.76 -11.09
N THR A 459 -4.12 16.89 -11.89
CA THR A 459 -5.51 16.82 -11.44
C THR A 459 -6.10 15.50 -11.88
N LEU A 460 -6.51 14.68 -10.92
CA LEU A 460 -7.03 13.35 -11.22
C LEU A 460 -8.37 13.44 -11.94
N LYS A 461 -8.64 12.47 -12.82
CA LYS A 461 -9.95 12.30 -13.46
C LYS A 461 -10.53 10.98 -13.00
N ALA A 462 -11.75 10.97 -12.48
CA ALA A 462 -12.44 9.76 -12.05
C ALA A 462 -13.69 9.51 -12.89
N LYS A 463 -13.98 8.24 -13.13
CA LYS A 463 -15.26 7.74 -13.65
C LYS A 463 -15.77 6.65 -12.72
N VAL A 464 -17.04 6.73 -12.36
CA VAL A 464 -17.71 5.78 -11.48
C VAL A 464 -19.00 5.32 -12.16
N ASP A 465 -19.20 4.01 -12.31
CA ASP A 465 -20.50 3.40 -12.60
C ASP A 465 -20.87 2.55 -11.39
N VAL A 466 -22.01 2.84 -10.78
CA VAL A 466 -22.54 2.14 -9.60
C VAL A 466 -23.91 1.60 -9.97
N GLU A 467 -24.15 0.33 -9.68
CA GLU A 467 -25.44 -0.32 -9.78
C GLU A 467 -25.78 -0.99 -8.45
N ALA A 468 -26.86 -0.55 -7.82
CA ALA A 468 -27.41 -1.14 -6.62
C ALA A 468 -28.67 -1.94 -6.95
N ARG A 469 -28.75 -3.16 -6.42
CA ARG A 469 -29.82 -4.11 -6.70
C ARG A 469 -30.43 -4.61 -5.39
N LYS A 470 -31.76 -4.53 -5.32
CA LYS A 470 -32.58 -5.11 -4.23
C LYS A 470 -32.13 -4.70 -2.82
N LEU A 471 -31.66 -3.46 -2.64
CA LEU A 471 -31.34 -2.95 -1.30
C LEU A 471 -32.63 -2.86 -0.48
N LYS A 472 -32.70 -3.52 0.67
CA LYS A 472 -33.90 -3.46 1.49
C LYS A 472 -33.96 -2.13 2.24
N LEU A 473 -35.05 -1.39 2.07
CA LEU A 473 -35.23 -0.08 2.69
C LEU A 473 -35.04 -0.13 4.22
N ALA A 474 -35.58 -1.15 4.88
CA ALA A 474 -35.45 -1.34 6.32
C ALA A 474 -33.99 -1.43 6.82
N GLY A 475 -33.07 -1.89 5.99
CA GLY A 475 -31.63 -1.95 6.28
C GLY A 475 -30.85 -0.72 5.84
N LEU A 476 -31.51 0.33 5.32
CA LEU A 476 -30.87 1.59 4.90
C LEU A 476 -31.27 2.78 5.77
N VAL A 477 -32.32 2.66 6.58
CA VAL A 477 -32.75 3.70 7.52
C VAL A 477 -32.38 3.32 8.95
N PRO A 478 -32.03 4.29 9.81
CA PRO A 478 -31.80 4.04 11.23
C PRO A 478 -33.03 3.37 11.87
N PRO A 479 -32.84 2.45 12.83
CA PRO A 479 -33.94 1.79 13.51
C PRO A 479 -34.83 2.83 14.19
N SER A 480 -36.08 2.96 13.73
CA SER A 480 -37.07 3.81 14.40
C SER A 480 -38.45 3.15 14.42
N PRO A 481 -39.21 3.26 15.53
CA PRO A 481 -40.57 2.69 15.60
C PRO A 481 -41.51 3.24 14.53
N ARG A 482 -41.25 4.46 14.04
CA ARG A 482 -42.06 5.15 13.03
C ARG A 482 -41.77 4.67 11.60
N LEU A 483 -40.53 4.27 11.32
CA LEU A 483 -40.11 3.75 10.01
C LEU A 483 -40.13 2.22 9.97
N ALA A 484 -40.33 1.53 11.10
CA ALA A 484 -40.42 0.07 11.20
C ALA A 484 -41.41 -0.61 10.23
N PRO A 485 -42.57 -0.03 9.87
CA PRO A 485 -43.48 -0.61 8.87
C PRO A 485 -42.97 -0.46 7.43
N SER A 486 -41.91 0.32 7.20
CA SER A 486 -41.43 0.66 5.87
C SER A 486 -40.62 -0.49 5.29
N THR A 487 -41.24 -1.23 4.37
CA THR A 487 -40.60 -2.33 3.63
C THR A 487 -40.48 -1.95 2.16
N GLY A 488 -39.62 -2.62 1.41
CA GLY A 488 -39.44 -2.38 -0.02
C GLY A 488 -38.02 -2.62 -0.48
N SER A 489 -37.87 -2.75 -1.80
CA SER A 489 -36.57 -2.93 -2.45
C SER A 489 -36.23 -1.71 -3.28
N ILE A 490 -35.04 -1.16 -3.05
CA ILE A 490 -34.46 -0.06 -3.82
C ILE A 490 -33.48 -0.64 -4.84
N GLY A 491 -33.64 -0.23 -6.09
CA GLY A 491 -32.61 -0.31 -7.12
C GLY A 491 -32.08 1.08 -7.42
N ALA A 492 -30.79 1.22 -7.67
CA ALA A 492 -30.22 2.50 -8.07
C ALA A 492 -29.12 2.32 -9.11
N ARG A 493 -28.90 3.35 -9.91
CA ARG A 493 -27.78 3.44 -10.83
C ARG A 493 -27.21 4.85 -10.78
N ALA A 494 -25.90 4.97 -10.71
CA ALA A 494 -25.21 6.24 -10.83
C ALA A 494 -24.07 6.12 -11.83
N ARG A 495 -23.96 7.09 -12.74
CA ARG A 495 -22.80 7.24 -13.62
C ARG A 495 -22.29 8.65 -13.49
N LEU A 496 -21.11 8.79 -12.93
CA LEU A 496 -20.52 10.09 -12.63
C LEU A 496 -19.09 10.14 -13.18
N ALA A 497 -18.72 11.27 -13.75
CA ALA A 497 -17.36 11.59 -14.13
C ALA A 497 -16.96 12.93 -13.51
N GLY A 498 -15.82 13.00 -12.86
CA GLY A 498 -15.39 14.21 -12.16
C GLY A 498 -13.87 14.41 -12.19
N THR A 499 -13.43 15.59 -11.78
CA THR A 499 -12.01 15.94 -11.72
C THR A 499 -11.66 16.59 -10.39
N GLY A 500 -10.55 16.19 -9.76
CA GLY A 500 -10.21 16.66 -8.43
C GLY A 500 -9.18 15.78 -7.75
N ASN A 501 -8.60 16.27 -6.66
CA ASN A 501 -7.56 15.53 -5.94
C ASN A 501 -8.07 14.98 -4.60
N SER A 502 -9.37 15.01 -4.33
CA SER A 502 -10.00 14.37 -3.17
C SER A 502 -11.35 13.76 -3.57
N ILE A 503 -11.95 12.93 -2.71
CA ILE A 503 -13.30 12.38 -2.97
C ILE A 503 -14.32 13.52 -3.04
N ALA A 504 -14.23 14.48 -2.12
CA ALA A 504 -15.05 15.68 -2.13
C ALA A 504 -14.86 16.52 -3.41
N ASP A 505 -13.64 16.74 -3.88
CA ASP A 505 -13.38 17.51 -5.11
C ASP A 505 -13.95 16.80 -6.34
N LEU A 506 -13.75 15.47 -6.43
CA LEU A 506 -14.22 14.65 -7.53
C LEU A 506 -15.76 14.67 -7.60
N ALA A 507 -16.42 14.57 -6.45
CA ALA A 507 -17.89 14.62 -6.35
C ALA A 507 -18.43 16.05 -6.61
N GLY A 508 -17.82 17.07 -6.02
CA GLY A 508 -18.21 18.47 -6.16
C GLY A 508 -18.02 19.03 -7.58
N LYS A 509 -17.23 18.37 -8.42
CA LYS A 509 -17.01 18.69 -9.84
C LYS A 509 -17.45 17.55 -10.76
N ALA A 510 -18.40 16.74 -10.32
CA ALA A 510 -18.90 15.62 -11.10
C ALA A 510 -19.99 16.06 -12.09
N ASP A 511 -20.02 15.43 -13.25
CA ASP A 511 -21.11 15.44 -14.22
C ASP A 511 -21.65 14.03 -14.42
N GLY A 512 -22.95 13.89 -14.67
CA GLY A 512 -23.55 12.60 -14.97
C GLY A 512 -25.03 12.47 -14.59
N GLU A 513 -25.43 11.26 -14.22
CA GLU A 513 -26.82 10.96 -13.88
C GLU A 513 -26.92 10.01 -12.68
N ILE A 514 -27.98 10.18 -11.89
CA ILE A 514 -28.35 9.28 -10.80
C ILE A 514 -29.81 8.90 -10.97
N GLN A 515 -30.11 7.61 -10.91
CA GLN A 515 -31.46 7.06 -11.04
C GLN A 515 -31.71 6.09 -9.89
N ALA A 516 -32.88 6.15 -9.29
CA ALA A 516 -33.31 5.23 -8.23
C ALA A 516 -34.77 4.84 -8.42
N VAL A 517 -35.07 3.59 -8.06
CA VAL A 517 -36.40 3.00 -8.14
C VAL A 517 -36.73 2.29 -6.85
N LEU A 518 -37.95 2.50 -6.36
CA LEU A 518 -38.51 1.79 -5.22
C LEU A 518 -39.64 0.90 -5.74
N SER A 519 -39.60 -0.39 -5.38
CA SER A 519 -40.60 -1.36 -5.80
C SER A 519 -41.03 -2.24 -4.63
N GLN A 520 -42.28 -2.75 -4.71
CA GLN A 520 -42.84 -3.72 -3.77
C GLN A 520 -42.68 -3.28 -2.30
N GLY A 521 -42.98 -2.01 -2.04
CA GLY A 521 -42.83 -1.41 -0.72
C GLY A 521 -44.12 -1.32 0.06
N GLN A 522 -44.00 -1.11 1.36
CA GLN A 522 -45.10 -0.68 2.22
C GLN A 522 -44.65 0.56 2.99
N LEU A 523 -45.57 1.46 3.28
CA LEU A 523 -45.35 2.68 4.04
C LEU A 523 -46.35 2.74 5.19
N SER A 524 -45.96 3.35 6.32
CA SER A 524 -46.90 3.68 7.40
C SER A 524 -48.03 4.56 6.86
N ASN A 525 -49.29 4.15 7.08
CA ASN A 525 -50.45 4.96 6.72
C ASN A 525 -50.49 6.27 7.51
N LEU A 526 -49.99 6.24 8.76
CA LEU A 526 -49.82 7.44 9.56
C LEU A 526 -48.78 8.39 8.95
N LEU A 527 -47.66 7.87 8.44
CA LEU A 527 -46.64 8.68 7.76
C LEU A 527 -47.15 9.25 6.43
N ASP A 528 -47.90 8.46 5.66
CA ASP A 528 -48.59 8.93 4.45
C ASP A 528 -49.58 10.07 4.78
N ALA A 529 -50.42 9.89 5.79
CA ALA A 529 -51.35 10.90 6.26
C ALA A 529 -50.66 12.16 6.80
N ALA A 530 -49.52 12.00 7.48
CA ALA A 530 -48.70 13.09 7.97
C ALA A 530 -48.08 13.91 6.84
N SER A 531 -47.69 13.27 5.72
CA SER A 531 -47.14 13.98 4.56
C SER A 531 -48.11 15.04 4.03
N GLY A 532 -49.39 14.70 3.90
CA GLY A 532 -50.46 15.62 3.50
C GLY A 532 -51.07 16.46 4.62
N LEU A 533 -50.54 16.35 5.86
CA LEU A 533 -51.12 16.94 7.07
C LEU A 533 -52.64 16.71 7.16
N ASN A 534 -53.07 15.46 6.95
CA ASN A 534 -54.47 15.06 6.99
C ASN A 534 -54.88 14.77 8.44
N GLY A 535 -55.31 15.81 9.16
CA GLY A 535 -55.65 15.73 10.58
C GLY A 535 -56.75 14.71 10.88
N GLY A 536 -57.76 14.59 10.02
CA GLY A 536 -58.84 13.62 10.19
C GLY A 536 -58.31 12.19 10.16
N LYS A 537 -57.51 11.86 9.16
CA LYS A 537 -56.89 10.53 9.01
C LYS A 537 -55.89 10.25 10.15
N ILE A 538 -55.06 11.23 10.52
CA ILE A 538 -54.11 11.12 11.65
C ILE A 538 -54.85 10.78 12.95
N ILE A 539 -55.92 11.51 13.29
CA ILE A 539 -56.72 11.28 14.51
C ILE A 539 -57.31 9.85 14.51
N THR A 540 -57.85 9.39 13.38
CA THR A 540 -58.40 8.03 13.28
C THR A 540 -57.34 6.95 13.43
N LEU A 541 -56.14 7.15 12.86
CA LEU A 541 -55.05 6.19 12.93
C LEU A 541 -54.39 6.15 14.32
N LEU A 542 -54.34 7.28 15.04
CA LEU A 542 -53.88 7.32 16.43
C LEU A 542 -54.82 6.57 17.39
N MET A 543 -56.12 6.53 17.10
CA MET A 543 -57.09 5.75 17.88
C MET A 543 -57.18 4.28 17.46
N GLY A 544 -57.08 3.99 16.16
CA GLY A 544 -57.29 2.65 15.59
C GLY A 544 -56.01 1.83 15.35
N GLY A 545 -54.83 2.43 15.55
CA GLY A 545 -53.53 1.84 15.24
C GLY A 545 -53.07 2.10 13.80
N ASP A 546 -51.77 2.28 13.63
CA ASP A 546 -51.14 2.46 12.31
C ASP A 546 -51.09 1.13 11.54
N LYS A 547 -51.27 1.20 10.22
CA LYS A 547 -51.27 0.04 9.31
C LYS A 547 -50.34 0.31 8.13
N PRO A 548 -49.64 -0.70 7.60
CA PRO A 548 -48.88 -0.54 6.38
C PRO A 548 -49.83 -0.41 5.17
N ILE A 549 -49.55 0.57 4.29
CA ILE A 549 -50.18 0.71 2.98
C ILE A 549 -49.17 0.40 1.87
N PRO A 550 -49.57 -0.19 0.73
CA PRO A 550 -48.67 -0.46 -0.39
C PRO A 550 -48.10 0.81 -1.01
N VAL A 551 -46.79 0.80 -1.27
CA VAL A 551 -46.12 1.71 -2.21
C VAL A 551 -46.14 1.03 -3.57
N ARG A 552 -46.92 1.60 -4.49
CA ARG A 552 -47.07 1.07 -5.86
C ARG A 552 -45.75 1.18 -6.61
N CYS A 553 -45.13 2.36 -6.56
CA CYS A 553 -43.80 2.58 -7.10
C CYS A 553 -43.20 3.88 -6.55
N GLY A 554 -41.87 3.98 -6.61
CA GLY A 554 -41.15 5.24 -6.49
C GLY A 554 -40.08 5.32 -7.56
N ALA A 555 -39.87 6.51 -8.10
CA ALA A 555 -38.85 6.77 -9.11
C ALA A 555 -38.21 8.13 -8.85
N ALA A 556 -36.88 8.17 -8.88
CA ALA A 556 -36.09 9.40 -8.80
C ALA A 556 -35.03 9.40 -9.91
N ALA A 557 -34.87 10.51 -10.61
CA ALA A 557 -33.85 10.71 -11.64
C ALA A 557 -33.29 12.13 -11.55
N PHE A 558 -31.98 12.24 -11.44
CA PHE A 558 -31.25 13.50 -11.32
C PHE A 558 -30.21 13.60 -12.42
N ASP A 559 -30.13 14.78 -13.04
CA ASP A 559 -28.98 15.16 -13.87
C ASP A 559 -28.00 15.93 -13.00
N VAL A 560 -26.74 15.52 -13.01
CA VAL A 560 -25.67 16.13 -12.22
C VAL A 560 -24.78 16.94 -13.16
N LYS A 561 -24.58 18.22 -12.82
CA LYS A 561 -23.63 19.10 -13.52
C LYS A 561 -22.79 19.85 -12.51
N ASN A 562 -21.47 19.75 -12.62
CA ASN A 562 -20.50 20.37 -11.70
C ASN A 562 -20.91 20.19 -10.22
N GLY A 563 -21.17 18.94 -9.83
CA GLY A 563 -21.58 18.52 -8.49
C GLY A 563 -23.02 18.87 -8.09
N GLN A 564 -23.76 19.63 -8.89
CA GLN A 564 -25.14 20.01 -8.60
C GLN A 564 -26.11 19.07 -9.32
N GLY A 565 -26.89 18.31 -8.55
CA GLY A 565 -27.92 17.41 -9.05
C GLY A 565 -29.29 18.08 -9.06
N GLN A 566 -29.96 18.13 -10.21
CA GLN A 566 -31.33 18.64 -10.34
C GLN A 566 -32.28 17.49 -10.68
N SER A 567 -33.40 17.40 -9.95
CA SER A 567 -34.44 16.40 -10.19
C SER A 567 -35.11 16.64 -11.55
N ARG A 568 -35.16 15.59 -12.39
CA ARG A 568 -36.02 15.50 -13.58
C ARG A 568 -37.34 14.81 -13.27
N VAL A 569 -37.26 13.79 -12.42
CA VAL A 569 -38.40 12.99 -11.96
C VAL A 569 -38.12 12.68 -10.50
N PHE A 570 -39.06 12.98 -9.61
CA PHE A 570 -39.09 12.41 -8.28
C PHE A 570 -40.54 12.23 -7.89
N VAL A 571 -40.98 10.97 -7.87
CA VAL A 571 -42.34 10.60 -7.50
C VAL A 571 -42.33 9.38 -6.59
N ILE A 572 -43.19 9.40 -5.58
CA ILE A 572 -43.53 8.25 -4.76
C ILE A 572 -45.05 8.09 -4.84
N ASP A 573 -45.50 6.95 -5.33
CA ASP A 573 -46.91 6.65 -5.51
C ASP A 573 -47.36 5.55 -4.53
N THR A 574 -48.21 5.93 -3.57
CA THR A 574 -48.80 5.00 -2.59
C THR A 574 -50.22 4.63 -3.01
N GLU A 575 -50.86 3.74 -2.25
CA GLU A 575 -52.29 3.47 -2.39
C GLU A 575 -53.13 4.75 -2.23
N GLU A 576 -52.70 5.67 -1.37
CA GLU A 576 -53.53 6.77 -0.87
C GLU A 576 -53.10 8.14 -1.41
N THR A 577 -51.81 8.32 -1.71
CA THR A 577 -51.22 9.63 -2.02
C THR A 577 -50.15 9.50 -3.11
N ARG A 578 -50.17 10.41 -4.08
CA ARG A 578 -49.05 10.62 -4.99
C ARG A 578 -48.20 11.78 -4.48
N ILE A 579 -46.95 11.52 -4.15
CA ILE A 579 -46.00 12.52 -3.64
C ILE A 579 -45.03 12.87 -4.77
N GLU A 580 -45.01 14.12 -5.18
CA GLU A 580 -44.04 14.64 -6.14
C GLU A 580 -42.98 15.45 -5.39
N ALA A 581 -41.73 15.40 -5.85
CA ALA A 581 -40.68 16.25 -5.30
C ALA A 581 -39.92 17.00 -6.39
N GLU A 582 -39.64 18.27 -6.11
CA GLU A 582 -38.86 19.16 -6.96
C GLU A 582 -37.65 19.69 -6.19
N GLY A 583 -36.60 20.10 -6.90
CA GLY A 583 -35.35 20.59 -6.31
C GLY A 583 -34.17 19.68 -6.63
N GLY A 584 -33.18 19.65 -5.74
CA GLY A 584 -31.90 19.02 -6.03
C GLY A 584 -30.99 18.83 -4.83
N PHE A 585 -29.70 18.64 -5.14
CA PHE A 585 -28.62 18.54 -4.18
C PHE A 585 -27.34 19.16 -4.73
N ASP A 586 -26.41 19.47 -3.83
CA ASP A 586 -25.08 19.99 -4.14
C ASP A 586 -24.04 19.11 -3.43
N LEU A 587 -23.22 18.38 -4.19
CA LEU A 587 -22.18 17.48 -3.68
C LEU A 587 -20.94 18.23 -3.17
N ASP A 588 -20.68 19.44 -3.66
CA ASP A 588 -19.56 20.25 -3.20
C ASP A 588 -19.85 20.80 -1.80
N LYS A 589 -21.09 21.28 -1.60
CA LYS A 589 -21.58 21.80 -0.32
C LYS A 589 -22.21 20.74 0.60
N GLU A 590 -22.40 19.53 0.09
CA GLU A 590 -23.11 18.42 0.75
C GLU A 590 -24.48 18.81 1.30
N ARG A 591 -25.26 19.51 0.46
CA ARG A 591 -26.58 20.03 0.81
C ARG A 591 -27.67 19.41 -0.03
N ILE A 592 -28.84 19.27 0.58
CA ILE A 592 -30.08 18.90 -0.08
C ILE A 592 -31.04 20.10 -0.02
N ASP A 593 -31.87 20.24 -1.05
CA ASP A 593 -32.94 21.23 -1.12
C ASP A 593 -34.06 20.65 -1.99
N LEU A 594 -35.06 20.06 -1.33
CA LEU A 594 -36.16 19.35 -1.99
C LEU A 594 -37.50 19.77 -1.38
N THR A 595 -38.47 20.05 -2.24
CA THR A 595 -39.85 20.32 -1.85
C THR A 595 -40.74 19.14 -2.22
N PHE A 596 -41.34 18.49 -1.23
CA PHE A 596 -42.27 17.39 -1.39
C PHE A 596 -43.71 17.92 -1.38
N ALA A 597 -44.43 17.71 -2.48
CA ALA A 597 -45.81 18.12 -2.67
C ALA A 597 -46.74 16.88 -2.69
N PRO A 598 -47.45 16.58 -1.59
CA PRO A 598 -48.39 15.46 -1.52
C PRO A 598 -49.69 15.80 -2.26
N LYS A 599 -50.17 14.86 -3.09
CA LYS A 599 -51.45 14.91 -3.79
C LYS A 599 -52.29 13.69 -3.40
N PRO A 600 -53.20 13.82 -2.41
CA PRO A 600 -54.07 12.72 -1.99
C PRO A 600 -54.97 12.25 -3.13
N LYS A 601 -55.29 10.95 -3.20
CA LYS A 601 -56.15 10.35 -4.24
C LYS A 601 -57.62 10.24 -3.84
N ASN A 602 -57.88 10.31 -2.53
CA ASN A 602 -59.21 10.15 -1.95
C ASN A 602 -59.69 11.45 -1.29
N LEU A 603 -61.01 11.59 -1.14
CA LEU A 603 -61.60 12.68 -0.38
C LEU A 603 -61.14 12.64 1.08
N GLY A 604 -60.73 13.79 1.61
CA GLY A 604 -60.25 13.94 2.98
C GLY A 604 -60.82 15.17 3.66
N ILE A 605 -60.99 15.12 4.98
CA ILE A 605 -61.37 16.26 5.82
C ILE A 605 -60.19 16.66 6.71
N LEU A 606 -60.11 17.94 7.08
CA LEU A 606 -59.01 18.49 7.88
C LEU A 606 -57.63 18.30 7.22
N SER A 607 -57.56 18.37 5.88
CA SER A 607 -56.32 18.22 5.13
C SER A 607 -55.72 19.57 4.75
N LEU A 608 -54.47 19.78 5.16
CA LEU A 608 -53.75 21.02 4.86
C LEU A 608 -52.93 20.95 3.57
N ARG A 609 -52.61 19.77 3.00
CA ARG A 609 -51.84 19.59 1.75
C ARG A 609 -50.63 20.55 1.63
N THR A 610 -49.91 20.74 2.72
CA THR A 610 -48.84 21.74 2.73
C THR A 610 -47.59 21.07 2.20
N PRO A 611 -46.95 21.61 1.15
CA PRO A 611 -45.65 21.13 0.72
C PRO A 611 -44.65 21.13 1.89
N VAL A 612 -43.83 20.09 1.95
CA VAL A 612 -42.77 19.93 2.95
C VAL A 612 -41.44 20.20 2.29
N HIS A 613 -40.73 21.22 2.76
CA HIS A 613 -39.41 21.60 2.26
C HIS A 613 -38.33 20.98 3.14
N VAL A 614 -37.55 20.06 2.57
CA VAL A 614 -36.42 19.39 3.21
C VAL A 614 -35.13 20.03 2.71
N PHE A 615 -34.33 20.56 3.63
CA PHE A 615 -33.13 21.32 3.29
C PHE A 615 -32.04 21.14 4.33
N GLY A 616 -30.84 21.67 4.07
CA GLY A 616 -29.72 21.58 5.01
C GLY A 616 -28.62 20.67 4.49
N THR A 617 -27.76 20.17 5.38
CA THR A 617 -26.65 19.29 4.99
C THR A 617 -27.12 17.83 4.93
N PHE A 618 -26.40 16.97 4.21
CA PHE A 618 -26.72 15.53 4.17
C PHE A 618 -26.66 14.87 5.55
N ARG A 619 -25.84 15.40 6.46
CA ARG A 619 -25.66 14.87 7.81
C ARG A 619 -26.78 15.32 8.76
N GLU A 620 -27.25 16.56 8.60
CA GLU A 620 -28.27 17.19 9.43
C GLU A 620 -29.33 17.85 8.54
N PRO A 621 -30.19 17.04 7.89
CA PRO A 621 -31.32 17.57 7.15
C PRO A 621 -32.35 18.15 8.12
N ASP A 622 -32.82 19.36 7.82
CA ASP A 622 -33.92 20.03 8.49
C ASP A 622 -35.15 20.04 7.57
N PHE A 623 -36.33 20.30 8.13
CA PHE A 623 -37.57 20.36 7.40
C PHE A 623 -38.41 21.55 7.82
N SER A 624 -39.08 22.18 6.85
CA SER A 624 -40.04 23.25 7.10
C SER A 624 -41.32 23.02 6.31
N LEU A 625 -42.43 23.51 6.85
CA LEU A 625 -43.73 23.49 6.18
C LEU A 625 -43.92 24.79 5.42
N ASP A 626 -44.50 24.72 4.22
CA ASP A 626 -44.84 25.92 3.46
C ASP A 626 -45.84 26.82 4.22
N LYS A 627 -45.34 27.95 4.73
CA LYS A 627 -46.11 28.87 5.57
C LYS A 627 -47.27 29.49 4.80
N LYS A 628 -47.17 29.66 3.48
CA LYS A 628 -48.21 30.29 2.66
C LYS A 628 -49.42 29.37 2.51
N GLY A 629 -49.19 28.11 2.12
CA GLY A 629 -50.22 27.08 2.02
C GLY A 629 -50.88 26.83 3.37
N LEU A 630 -50.09 26.79 4.45
CA LEU A 630 -50.59 26.65 5.80
C LEU A 630 -51.45 27.84 6.23
N ALA A 631 -50.99 29.08 6.01
CA ALA A 631 -51.73 30.29 6.36
C ALA A 631 -53.00 30.46 5.51
N LEU A 632 -52.95 30.12 4.22
CA LEU A 632 -54.11 30.19 3.33
C LEU A 632 -55.24 29.28 3.80
N ARG A 633 -54.92 28.02 4.12
CA ARG A 633 -55.93 27.02 4.52
C ARG A 633 -56.33 27.15 5.98
N GLY A 634 -55.37 27.32 6.88
CA GLY A 634 -55.63 27.52 8.30
C GLY A 634 -56.30 28.87 8.59
N GLY A 635 -55.80 29.95 7.99
CA GLY A 635 -56.40 31.28 8.11
C GLY A 635 -57.78 31.36 7.42
N GLY A 636 -57.93 30.74 6.25
CA GLY A 636 -59.23 30.61 5.59
C GLY A 636 -60.25 29.83 6.43
N ALA A 637 -59.83 28.74 7.08
CA ALA A 637 -60.68 27.98 8.00
C ALA A 637 -61.14 28.83 9.18
N VAL A 638 -60.21 29.57 9.82
CA VAL A 638 -60.54 30.48 10.93
C VAL A 638 -61.49 31.59 10.48
N ALA A 639 -61.23 32.21 9.34
CA ALA A 639 -62.08 33.29 8.82
C ALA A 639 -63.51 32.80 8.51
N LEU A 640 -63.64 31.63 7.88
CA LEU A 640 -64.95 31.04 7.58
C LEU A 640 -65.66 30.54 8.83
N ALA A 641 -64.93 30.08 9.87
CA ALA A 641 -65.49 29.68 11.15
C ALA A 641 -66.26 30.81 11.85
N LEU A 642 -65.80 32.06 11.68
CA LEU A 642 -66.45 33.25 12.23
C LEU A 642 -67.82 33.52 11.59
N ILE A 643 -68.02 33.08 10.34
CA ILE A 643 -69.29 33.19 9.62
C ILE A 643 -70.19 31.99 9.97
N ASN A 644 -69.64 30.77 9.86
CA ASN A 644 -70.32 29.53 10.20
C ASN A 644 -69.27 28.49 10.62
N PRO A 645 -69.38 27.90 11.83
CA PRO A 645 -68.45 26.88 12.29
C PRO A 645 -68.24 25.71 11.32
N LEU A 646 -69.27 25.31 10.57
CA LEU A 646 -69.17 24.27 9.54
C LEU A 646 -68.49 24.74 8.26
N ALA A 647 -68.54 26.05 7.95
CA ALA A 647 -67.83 26.61 6.80
C ALA A 647 -66.30 26.61 6.99
N ALA A 648 -65.82 26.50 8.24
CA ALA A 648 -64.40 26.32 8.55
C ALA A 648 -63.77 25.09 7.90
N LEU A 649 -64.59 24.07 7.58
CA LEU A 649 -64.11 22.83 6.94
C LEU A 649 -63.86 23.00 5.45
N ILE A 650 -64.53 23.94 4.77
CA ILE A 650 -64.46 24.12 3.31
C ILE A 650 -63.00 24.17 2.79
N PRO A 651 -62.09 25.02 3.32
CA PRO A 651 -60.71 25.09 2.84
C PRO A 651 -59.85 23.89 3.26
N LEU A 652 -60.37 23.03 4.13
CA LEU A 652 -59.73 21.82 4.64
C LEU A 652 -60.30 20.53 4.03
N ILE A 653 -61.23 20.66 3.08
CA ILE A 653 -61.71 19.53 2.27
C ILE A 653 -60.72 19.31 1.13
N GLU A 654 -60.31 18.05 0.99
CA GLU A 654 -59.55 17.54 -0.14
C GLU A 654 -60.50 16.73 -1.04
N THR A 655 -60.47 17.00 -2.35
CA THR A 655 -61.25 16.32 -3.38
C THR A 655 -60.52 15.14 -4.03
N GLY A 656 -59.23 14.98 -3.77
CA GLY A 656 -58.42 13.85 -4.23
C GLY A 656 -57.85 14.01 -5.64
N PRO A 657 -57.02 15.03 -5.93
CA PRO A 657 -56.44 15.28 -7.27
C PRO A 657 -55.32 14.31 -7.65
N GLY A 658 -54.91 13.41 -6.74
CA GLY A 658 -53.86 12.43 -7.01
C GLY A 658 -54.31 11.40 -8.04
N GLU A 659 -53.53 11.28 -9.12
CA GLU A 659 -53.70 10.22 -10.12
C GLU A 659 -52.67 9.10 -9.92
N GLU A 660 -52.98 7.90 -10.41
CA GLU A 660 -52.04 6.78 -10.42
C GLU A 660 -50.86 7.04 -11.36
N THR A 661 -49.67 6.60 -10.97
CA THR A 661 -48.44 6.85 -11.71
C THR A 661 -48.01 5.63 -12.53
N ASP A 662 -47.83 5.79 -13.84
CA ASP A 662 -47.16 4.78 -14.69
C ASP A 662 -45.64 4.91 -14.56
N CYS A 663 -45.08 4.30 -13.52
CA CYS A 663 -43.64 4.34 -13.26
C CYS A 663 -42.81 3.63 -14.34
N ALA A 664 -43.37 2.66 -15.06
CA ALA A 664 -42.66 2.00 -16.16
C ALA A 664 -42.42 2.98 -17.31
N LYS A 665 -43.42 3.81 -17.64
CA LYS A 665 -43.29 4.88 -18.63
C LYS A 665 -42.35 5.99 -18.17
N LEU A 666 -42.45 6.42 -16.91
CA LEU A 666 -41.58 7.47 -16.36
C LEU A 666 -40.09 7.09 -16.37
N LEU A 667 -39.77 5.85 -16.00
CA LEU A 667 -38.39 5.35 -16.03
C LEU A 667 -37.90 5.11 -17.46
N ALA A 668 -38.76 4.71 -18.38
CA ALA A 668 -38.42 4.60 -19.80
C ALA A 668 -38.16 5.98 -20.44
N SER A 669 -38.91 7.02 -20.06
CA SER A 669 -38.67 8.41 -20.48
C SER A 669 -37.50 9.10 -19.78
N ALA A 670 -36.97 8.51 -18.69
CA ALA A 670 -35.78 8.98 -18.00
C ALA A 670 -34.45 8.46 -18.62
N ARG A 671 -34.52 7.53 -19.58
CA ARG A 671 -33.40 6.96 -20.35
C ARG A 671 -32.70 7.85 -21.43
N PRO A 672 -33.15 9.05 -21.85
CA PRO A 672 -32.73 9.60 -23.13
C PRO A 672 -31.42 10.40 -23.02
N ALA A 673 -30.29 9.72 -22.84
CA ALA A 673 -28.95 10.26 -23.14
C ALA A 673 -27.85 9.19 -23.23
N ALA A 674 -28.06 7.97 -22.73
CA ALA A 674 -27.06 6.90 -22.80
C ALA A 674 -26.91 6.27 -24.21
N ALA A 675 -27.90 6.42 -25.09
CA ALA A 675 -27.86 5.85 -26.45
C ALA A 675 -27.03 6.70 -27.45
N ASN A 676 -26.72 7.96 -27.12
CA ASN A 676 -26.01 8.88 -28.03
C ASN A 676 -24.52 9.08 -27.68
N ALA A 677 -23.98 8.40 -26.67
CA ALA A 677 -22.56 8.44 -26.32
C ALA A 677 -21.79 7.16 -26.72
N GLY A 678 -22.44 6.24 -27.45
CA GLY A 678 -21.89 4.95 -27.88
C GLY A 678 -21.58 4.85 -29.38
N GLN A 679 -21.61 5.95 -30.15
CA GLN A 679 -21.14 5.90 -31.53
C GLN A 679 -19.60 5.90 -31.56
N PRO A 680 -18.95 4.90 -32.18
CA PRO A 680 -17.52 4.94 -32.42
C PRO A 680 -17.20 6.15 -33.29
N VAL A 681 -16.14 6.88 -32.94
CA VAL A 681 -15.52 7.88 -33.82
C VAL A 681 -15.30 7.22 -35.19
N PRO A 682 -15.81 7.79 -36.31
CA PRO A 682 -15.53 7.27 -37.63
C PRO A 682 -14.01 7.25 -37.81
N LYS A 683 -13.43 6.07 -38.10
CA LYS A 683 -12.03 5.98 -38.53
C LYS A 683 -11.83 6.97 -39.67
N ALA A 684 -10.91 7.92 -39.51
CA ALA A 684 -10.49 8.80 -40.58
C ALA A 684 -10.06 7.92 -41.78
N GLN A 685 -10.79 8.05 -42.89
CA GLN A 685 -10.35 7.48 -44.16
C GLN A 685 -9.06 8.19 -44.57
N PRO A 686 -8.02 7.47 -45.01
CA PRO A 686 -6.82 8.09 -45.53
C PRO A 686 -7.18 8.92 -46.77
N ALA A 687 -6.74 10.18 -46.76
CA ALA A 687 -6.93 11.09 -47.88
C ALA A 687 -6.36 10.49 -49.17
N ALA A 688 -7.21 10.39 -50.20
CA ALA A 688 -6.77 10.02 -51.54
C ALA A 688 -5.77 11.08 -52.06
N PRO A 689 -4.65 10.68 -52.68
CA PRO A 689 -3.71 11.63 -53.25
C PRO A 689 -4.37 12.39 -54.42
N ARG A 690 -4.38 13.72 -54.31
CA ARG A 690 -4.73 14.63 -55.40
C ARG A 690 -3.79 14.38 -56.58
N LYS A 691 -4.36 14.10 -57.75
CA LYS A 691 -3.66 14.20 -59.04
C LYS A 691 -3.14 15.64 -59.20
N SER A 692 -1.83 15.81 -59.38
CA SER A 692 -1.25 17.05 -59.89
C SER A 692 -1.43 17.08 -61.42
N GLN A 693 -2.18 18.06 -61.90
CA GLN A 693 -1.96 18.64 -63.22
C GLN A 693 -1.02 19.83 -63.02
N GLY A 694 -0.01 19.96 -63.89
CA GLY A 694 0.94 21.07 -63.92
C GLY A 694 2.31 20.68 -63.41
#